data_AF-A0A7C4TB82-F1
#
_entry.id   AF-A0A7C4TB82-F1
#
_cell.length_a   1.000
_cell.length_b   1.000
_cell.length_c   1.000
_cell.angle_alpha   90.00
_cell.angle_beta   90.00
_cell.angle_gamma   90.00
#
_symmetry.space_group_name_H-M   'P 1'
#
loop_
_entity.id
_entity.type
_entity.pdbx_description
1 polymer ?
#
loop_
_entity_poly.entity_id
_entity_poly.type
_entity_poly.pdbx_seq_one_letter_code
_entity_poly.pdbx_strand_id
1 'polypeptide(L)'
;MWGIFLSHCTHPYTTSDLGKRPAHFGGVGIRSPRVGIVCGLVGLVLFLMALSSPAPATITAQAQGPLSLHVGFLIGIESLNPFRGLNDADYLFYGLVYDYLFALDEDGNPLPNIATDAAPDAAGRNWTYTIRQGVKWHDGSDLTVNDVVFSINKNIENFFQLWAYEPYVNRIVQCDATTRPYCGAVATGPWEVTVYFDRPFVPGKAFYLPIIQEAQWGGLSPAQMQYQYDNLNPIGTGPYMADPNIGQQWTNGQPLVLHRNPNYHLRVPQIDDIYLEYYADEAALITAMRNGAVDVAELSPSGYALLAGEPNIVRQESLVSTQYWVELGFQQQDLPATNNRLNPARWDENVRRALAKATNKDYIINTIYQGKGVRGSSLMSPITPFWHYDPTTDPGVNLTYDIAAANAMLDQAGYDTIVGGVRQASRDITVYDDNDEPKVVPTGTRLSFKMIARQEYPEEQDIGRYLVAEWGRVGVEITNLRGDPGTIEVQLEPSLSNYVYGGYVETYIWYWSGDPDPNYLLSIESGFTLDGWNDNYWNNATYNQLYVDHLSAWDPAERQRITREAEKLHYQSAVYIIFIYNYGQWAYRTDEYTGWGDWVVHPYRQLNAFWTAPPLFLDLAPLVPVQRPTVSLLDVSGRPGVAVTITGTITDPVGSGTWTLDFGDGTTDATGTYATSPYTVSVQHTYAAAGNFTIRLTADNGVAQETDVGNAMISAVANLPPDQVALTADKTTVAPGELVNFTLSGHDAEGGTLTFHINFGDGTTDNATQVVAANGTASVVFNHTYSAVGEYFVRGSVSDGTTTTLATTRTVTVRAPTPGGEIGPAGIDMTLVAVLVAVVIAAAVGIALWARRRRKGKEEERVGLPPQPPPPK
;
A
#
# COMPACT_ATOMS: atom_id res chain seq x y z
N MET A 1 -48.54 33.58 12.98
CA MET A 1 -49.59 34.39 13.67
C MET A 1 -49.60 34.05 15.16
N TRP A 2 -50.37 34.78 15.98
CA TRP A 2 -50.34 34.71 17.46
C TRP A 2 -51.19 33.57 18.07
N GLY A 3 -50.82 33.14 19.28
CA GLY A 3 -51.64 32.34 20.21
C GLY A 3 -50.87 32.00 21.50
N ILE A 4 -51.29 32.49 22.68
CA ILE A 4 -50.56 32.40 23.96
C ILE A 4 -51.57 32.26 25.14
N PHE A 5 -51.09 31.79 26.30
CA PHE A 5 -51.70 31.72 27.65
C PHE A 5 -52.66 30.53 27.96
N LEU A 6 -52.84 30.08 29.23
CA LEU A 6 -51.91 29.76 30.34
C LEU A 6 -52.72 29.25 31.56
N SER A 7 -52.17 28.29 32.32
CA SER A 7 -52.47 27.92 33.73
C SER A 7 -53.92 27.75 34.23
N HIS A 8 -54.22 26.64 34.93
CA HIS A 8 -54.26 26.65 36.41
C HIS A 8 -54.47 25.26 37.06
N CYS A 9 -53.87 25.15 38.24
CA CYS A 9 -53.75 24.04 39.18
C CYS A 9 -55.06 23.41 39.72
N THR A 10 -54.99 22.16 40.20
CA THR A 10 -55.11 21.86 41.66
C THR A 10 -54.80 20.39 42.01
N HIS A 11 -54.08 20.19 43.13
CA HIS A 11 -53.87 18.89 43.82
C HIS A 11 -54.51 18.94 45.22
N PRO A 12 -54.93 17.79 45.74
CA PRO A 12 -54.45 17.24 47.02
C PRO A 12 -53.73 15.87 46.78
N TYR A 13 -53.46 14.95 47.74
CA TYR A 13 -52.84 14.91 49.09
C TYR A 13 -52.97 13.43 49.58
N THR A 14 -52.34 12.83 50.60
CA THR A 14 -51.41 13.10 51.74
C THR A 14 -51.05 11.71 52.34
N THR A 15 -50.01 11.37 53.14
CA THR A 15 -48.64 11.81 53.56
C THR A 15 -48.16 10.72 54.54
N SER A 16 -46.89 10.46 54.86
CA SER A 16 -45.56 11.01 54.48
C SER A 16 -44.56 9.80 54.50
N ASP A 17 -43.26 9.77 54.89
CA ASP A 17 -42.30 10.73 55.47
C ASP A 17 -40.83 10.21 55.33
N LEU A 18 -39.87 11.01 55.81
CA LEU A 18 -38.45 10.74 56.21
C LEU A 18 -37.56 9.82 55.31
N GLY A 19 -36.32 10.20 54.95
CA GLY A 19 -35.63 11.48 55.15
C GLY A 19 -34.09 11.45 54.99
N LYS A 20 -33.58 12.17 53.97
CA LYS A 20 -32.22 12.77 53.82
C LYS A 20 -30.95 11.88 53.63
N ARG A 21 -30.11 12.31 52.66
CA ARG A 21 -28.63 12.10 52.51
C ARG A 21 -27.90 13.40 52.98
N PRO A 22 -26.57 13.69 52.80
CA PRO A 22 -25.44 12.95 52.19
C PRO A 22 -24.08 13.03 52.96
N ALA A 23 -22.98 12.49 52.39
CA ALA A 23 -21.62 13.10 52.30
C ALA A 23 -20.52 12.10 51.81
N HIS A 24 -19.38 12.62 51.31
CA HIS A 24 -18.14 11.88 50.99
C HIS A 24 -16.99 12.31 51.92
N PHE A 25 -16.00 11.42 52.20
CA PHE A 25 -14.55 11.59 51.98
C PHE A 25 -13.67 10.53 52.71
N GLY A 26 -12.51 10.17 52.12
CA GLY A 26 -11.24 9.99 52.88
C GLY A 26 -10.83 8.65 53.52
N GLY A 27 -10.15 7.78 52.75
CA GLY A 27 -8.74 7.34 52.95
C GLY A 27 -8.23 6.56 54.20
N VAL A 28 -7.32 5.58 53.92
CA VAL A 28 -6.28 4.97 54.81
C VAL A 28 -6.79 4.07 55.96
N GLY A 29 -6.16 2.94 56.35
CA GLY A 29 -5.08 2.14 55.74
C GLY A 29 -4.29 1.25 56.75
N ILE A 30 -3.88 0.05 56.32
CA ILE A 30 -2.83 -0.85 56.89
C ILE A 30 -3.07 -1.48 58.30
N ARG A 31 -3.19 -2.82 58.34
CA ARG A 31 -2.35 -3.77 59.14
C ARG A 31 -2.62 -5.26 58.81
N SER A 32 -1.67 -6.13 59.18
CA SER A 32 -1.45 -7.51 58.66
C SER A 32 -0.99 -8.45 59.83
N PRO A 33 -0.43 -9.69 59.67
CA PRO A 33 -0.45 -10.73 58.60
C PRO A 33 -0.47 -12.24 59.13
N ARG A 34 -0.17 -13.23 58.26
CA ARG A 34 0.42 -14.60 58.52
C ARG A 34 -0.51 -15.69 59.12
N VAL A 35 -0.33 -17.03 58.93
CA VAL A 35 0.61 -17.94 58.18
C VAL A 35 -0.16 -19.27 57.88
N GLY A 36 0.25 -20.32 57.13
CA GLY A 36 1.45 -20.72 56.35
C GLY A 36 1.21 -22.12 55.71
N ILE A 37 1.77 -22.49 54.54
CA ILE A 37 3.13 -23.06 54.24
C ILE A 37 3.17 -24.61 54.06
N VAL A 38 3.25 -25.03 52.78
CA VAL A 38 4.14 -26.03 52.12
C VAL A 38 4.35 -27.46 52.67
N CYS A 39 4.07 -28.48 51.83
CA CYS A 39 5.01 -29.57 51.44
C CYS A 39 4.39 -30.53 50.40
N GLY A 40 5.11 -30.95 49.33
CA GLY A 40 4.59 -31.98 48.41
C GLY A 40 5.13 -32.07 46.98
N LEU A 41 6.42 -31.80 46.70
CA LEU A 41 6.93 -31.67 45.32
C LEU A 41 8.25 -32.44 45.06
N VAL A 42 8.18 -33.78 44.97
CA VAL A 42 9.31 -34.66 44.56
C VAL A 42 8.86 -35.87 43.72
N GLY A 43 7.73 -36.50 44.05
CA GLY A 43 7.43 -37.87 43.62
C GLY A 43 6.99 -38.10 42.15
N LEU A 44 6.55 -37.08 41.41
CA LEU A 44 5.81 -37.26 40.14
C LEU A 44 6.65 -37.10 38.85
N VAL A 45 7.96 -36.89 38.94
CA VAL A 45 8.81 -36.52 37.78
C VAL A 45 9.53 -37.71 37.14
N LEU A 46 9.62 -38.86 37.84
CA LEU A 46 10.48 -39.99 37.46
C LEU A 46 9.74 -41.21 36.86
N PHE A 47 8.48 -41.06 36.41
CA PHE A 47 7.73 -42.17 35.80
C PHE A 47 7.05 -41.84 34.46
N LEU A 48 7.43 -40.71 33.82
CA LEU A 48 6.93 -40.30 32.50
C LEU A 48 8.04 -40.09 31.45
N MET A 49 9.33 -40.23 31.81
CA MET A 49 10.48 -40.05 30.90
C MET A 49 10.88 -41.33 30.17
N ALA A 50 9.92 -42.13 29.70
CA ALA A 50 10.21 -43.45 29.12
C ALA A 50 9.18 -43.92 28.06
N LEU A 51 8.79 -43.06 27.12
CA LEU A 51 8.28 -43.42 25.77
C LEU A 51 7.97 -42.15 24.95
N SER A 52 8.99 -41.55 24.34
CA SER A 52 8.82 -40.41 23.42
C SER A 52 9.92 -40.40 22.36
N SER A 53 9.75 -41.22 21.32
CA SER A 53 10.50 -41.07 20.07
C SER A 53 10.15 -39.72 19.45
N PRO A 54 11.10 -38.96 18.88
CA PRO A 54 10.75 -37.76 18.13
C PRO A 54 10.00 -38.17 16.86
N ALA A 55 8.69 -37.91 16.84
CA ALA A 55 7.97 -37.85 15.58
C ALA A 55 8.55 -36.70 14.74
N PRO A 56 8.66 -36.83 13.41
CA PRO A 56 9.03 -35.68 12.58
C PRO A 56 8.02 -34.56 12.81
N ALA A 57 8.51 -33.36 13.10
CA ALA A 57 7.66 -32.19 13.28
C ALA A 57 7.03 -31.84 11.92
N THR A 58 5.77 -32.22 11.73
CA THR A 58 4.99 -31.76 10.58
C THR A 58 4.93 -30.24 10.65
N ILE A 59 5.57 -29.56 9.70
CA ILE A 59 5.34 -28.13 9.49
C ILE A 59 3.92 -28.02 8.93
N THR A 60 2.93 -27.89 9.82
CA THR A 60 1.65 -27.32 9.44
C THR A 60 1.94 -25.90 8.97
N ALA A 61 1.82 -25.67 7.66
CA ALA A 61 1.80 -24.31 7.14
C ALA A 61 0.78 -23.52 7.96
N GLN A 62 1.24 -22.48 8.63
CA GLN A 62 0.35 -21.55 9.29
C GLN A 62 -0.50 -20.93 8.18
N ALA A 63 -1.81 -21.17 8.20
CA ALA A 63 -2.70 -20.56 7.23
C ALA A 63 -2.45 -19.05 7.29
N GLN A 64 -2.21 -18.43 6.13
CA GLN A 64 -2.25 -16.98 6.04
C GLN A 64 -3.62 -16.51 6.56
N GLY A 65 -3.63 -15.36 7.22
CA GLY A 65 -4.89 -14.70 7.54
C GLY A 65 -5.65 -14.33 6.26
N PRO A 66 -6.88 -13.82 6.38
CA PRO A 66 -7.52 -13.13 5.27
C PRO A 66 -6.58 -12.06 4.69
N LEU A 67 -6.57 -11.93 3.38
CA LEU A 67 -5.91 -10.84 2.67
C LEU A 67 -6.72 -9.56 2.88
N SER A 68 -6.24 -8.67 3.75
CA SER A 68 -7.00 -7.53 4.27
C SER A 68 -6.45 -6.20 3.74
N LEU A 69 -7.21 -5.51 2.88
CA LEU A 69 -6.82 -4.21 2.32
C LEU A 69 -7.27 -3.06 3.23
N HIS A 70 -6.33 -2.23 3.68
CA HIS A 70 -6.60 -1.07 4.53
C HIS A 70 -6.67 0.23 3.72
N VAL A 71 -7.85 0.85 3.65
CA VAL A 71 -8.12 2.09 2.92
C VAL A 71 -8.30 3.25 3.89
N GLY A 72 -7.42 4.25 3.84
CA GLY A 72 -7.43 5.40 4.73
C GLY A 72 -8.07 6.65 4.10
N PHE A 73 -8.94 7.32 4.87
CA PHE A 73 -9.65 8.53 4.45
C PHE A 73 -9.48 9.68 5.45
N LEU A 74 -9.44 10.91 4.95
CA LEU A 74 -9.47 12.15 5.74
C LEU A 74 -10.90 12.64 6.05
N ILE A 75 -11.92 12.01 5.46
CA ILE A 75 -13.35 12.21 5.72
C ILE A 75 -13.96 10.83 6.00
N GLY A 76 -14.77 10.70 7.04
CA GLY A 76 -15.40 9.43 7.43
C GLY A 76 -16.73 9.18 6.73
N ILE A 77 -17.17 7.91 6.73
CA ILE A 77 -18.49 7.51 6.25
C ILE A 77 -19.57 8.08 7.20
N GLU A 78 -20.35 9.02 6.69
CA GLU A 78 -21.40 9.74 7.41
C GLU A 78 -22.71 8.95 7.47
N SER A 79 -22.93 8.00 6.55
CA SER A 79 -24.07 7.10 6.65
C SER A 79 -23.85 5.72 6.02
N LEU A 80 -24.35 4.67 6.68
CA LEU A 80 -24.47 3.34 6.07
C LEU A 80 -25.68 3.25 5.11
N ASN A 81 -26.48 4.31 4.98
CA ASN A 81 -27.71 4.35 4.18
C ASN A 81 -27.44 5.08 2.84
N PRO A 82 -27.58 4.40 1.68
CA PRO A 82 -27.29 4.98 0.36
C PRO A 82 -28.12 6.21 -0.01
N PHE A 83 -29.27 6.45 0.64
CA PHE A 83 -30.06 7.65 0.42
C PHE A 83 -29.56 8.88 1.19
N ARG A 84 -28.54 8.75 2.06
CA ARG A 84 -28.18 9.79 3.05
C ARG A 84 -26.75 10.30 2.99
N GLY A 85 -25.78 9.43 2.69
CA GLY A 85 -24.39 9.87 2.50
C GLY A 85 -24.20 10.58 1.16
N LEU A 86 -23.17 11.43 1.10
CA LEU A 86 -22.83 12.24 -0.08
C LEU A 86 -21.32 12.37 -0.32
N ASN A 87 -20.47 11.97 0.63
CA ASN A 87 -19.02 12.13 0.45
C ASN A 87 -18.42 10.92 -0.29
N ASP A 88 -17.22 11.07 -0.86
CA ASP A 88 -16.60 10.01 -1.67
C ASP A 88 -16.38 8.69 -0.89
N ALA A 89 -16.25 8.76 0.44
CA ALA A 89 -16.13 7.57 1.30
C ALA A 89 -17.48 6.86 1.49
N ASP A 90 -18.58 7.62 1.68
CA ASP A 90 -19.95 7.09 1.66
C ASP A 90 -20.21 6.37 0.33
N TYR A 91 -19.92 7.02 -0.80
CA TYR A 91 -20.21 6.45 -2.12
C TYR A 91 -19.36 5.24 -2.44
N LEU A 92 -18.05 5.22 -2.13
CA LEU A 92 -17.22 4.02 -2.30
C LEU A 92 -17.75 2.85 -1.45
N PHE A 93 -18.17 3.11 -0.22
CA PHE A 93 -18.83 2.11 0.60
C PHE A 93 -20.12 1.59 -0.07
N TYR A 94 -20.94 2.47 -0.67
CA TYR A 94 -22.12 2.04 -1.42
C TYR A 94 -21.77 1.23 -2.67
N GLY A 95 -20.74 1.60 -3.44
CA GLY A 95 -20.30 0.84 -4.61
C GLY A 95 -19.75 -0.55 -4.29
N LEU A 96 -19.10 -0.71 -3.13
CA LEU A 96 -18.61 -2.02 -2.66
C LEU A 96 -19.74 -2.96 -2.21
N VAL A 97 -20.84 -2.41 -1.67
CA VAL A 97 -21.97 -3.15 -1.09
C VAL A 97 -23.13 -3.36 -2.08
N TYR A 98 -23.47 -2.35 -2.88
CA TYR A 98 -24.62 -2.33 -3.78
C TYR A 98 -24.20 -2.37 -5.24
N ASP A 99 -24.90 -3.17 -6.05
CA ASP A 99 -24.79 -3.08 -7.50
C ASP A 99 -25.87 -2.18 -8.10
N TYR A 100 -25.59 -1.81 -9.34
CA TYR A 100 -26.36 -0.93 -10.19
C TYR A 100 -26.72 -1.71 -11.47
N LEU A 101 -27.61 -1.18 -12.33
CA LEU A 101 -27.94 -1.88 -13.59
C LEU A 101 -26.70 -2.11 -14.46
N PHE A 102 -25.85 -1.09 -14.57
CA PHE A 102 -24.53 -1.14 -15.21
C PHE A 102 -23.45 -0.72 -14.22
N ALA A 103 -22.26 -1.30 -14.41
CA ALA A 103 -21.00 -0.86 -13.85
C ALA A 103 -20.28 0.09 -14.82
N LEU A 104 -19.09 0.55 -14.45
CA LEU A 104 -18.12 1.13 -15.37
C LEU A 104 -16.94 0.16 -15.60
N ASP A 105 -16.33 0.20 -16.78
CA ASP A 105 -14.97 -0.30 -16.98
C ASP A 105 -13.92 0.73 -16.57
N GLU A 106 -12.64 0.37 -16.70
CA GLU A 106 -11.51 1.20 -16.24
C GLU A 106 -11.29 2.50 -17.05
N ASP A 107 -11.93 2.61 -18.22
CA ASP A 107 -11.95 3.77 -19.11
C ASP A 107 -13.27 4.58 -19.00
N GLY A 108 -14.22 4.16 -18.17
CA GLY A 108 -15.48 4.86 -17.94
C GLY A 108 -16.61 4.50 -18.92
N ASN A 109 -16.51 3.37 -19.64
CA ASN A 109 -17.61 2.89 -20.48
C ASN A 109 -18.61 2.05 -19.65
N PRO A 110 -19.93 2.13 -19.92
CA PRO A 110 -20.92 1.28 -19.24
C PRO A 110 -20.73 -0.22 -19.51
N LEU A 111 -20.48 -0.97 -18.44
CA LEU A 111 -20.21 -2.41 -18.40
C LEU A 111 -21.41 -3.18 -17.80
N PRO A 112 -21.87 -4.32 -18.36
CA PRO A 112 -23.08 -5.00 -17.86
C PRO A 112 -22.92 -5.60 -16.45
N ASN A 113 -23.80 -5.23 -15.52
CA ASN A 113 -23.81 -5.73 -14.15
C ASN A 113 -25.12 -6.49 -13.82
N ILE A 114 -26.07 -5.89 -13.09
CA ILE A 114 -27.38 -6.50 -12.82
C ILE A 114 -28.21 -6.61 -14.11
N ALA A 115 -28.11 -5.62 -15.00
CA ALA A 115 -28.49 -5.77 -16.40
C ALA A 115 -27.31 -6.37 -17.19
N THR A 116 -27.62 -7.38 -18.00
CA THR A 116 -26.68 -8.03 -18.94
C THR A 116 -26.69 -7.38 -20.32
N ASP A 117 -27.78 -6.70 -20.67
CA ASP A 117 -27.95 -5.89 -21.88
C ASP A 117 -29.08 -4.86 -21.65
N ALA A 118 -29.12 -3.80 -22.46
CA ALA A 118 -30.17 -2.78 -22.47
C ALA A 118 -30.44 -2.29 -23.89
N ALA A 119 -31.70 -2.39 -24.34
CA ALA A 119 -32.12 -2.05 -25.69
C ALA A 119 -33.25 -0.99 -25.67
N PRO A 120 -33.17 0.07 -26.50
CA PRO A 120 -34.22 1.07 -26.62
C PRO A 120 -35.32 0.61 -27.57
N ASP A 121 -36.54 1.12 -27.37
CA ASP A 121 -37.64 0.99 -28.32
C ASP A 121 -37.43 1.86 -29.58
N ALA A 122 -38.25 1.64 -30.60
CA ALA A 122 -38.14 2.37 -31.87
C ALA A 122 -38.44 3.89 -31.77
N ALA A 123 -38.86 4.38 -30.60
CA ALA A 123 -39.01 5.81 -30.30
C ALA A 123 -37.86 6.38 -29.45
N GLY A 124 -36.96 5.53 -28.95
CA GLY A 124 -35.88 5.92 -28.04
C GLY A 124 -36.35 6.31 -26.63
N ARG A 125 -37.59 5.99 -26.26
CA ARG A 125 -38.25 6.46 -25.02
C ARG A 125 -38.39 5.39 -23.95
N ASN A 126 -38.32 4.12 -24.34
CA ASN A 126 -38.50 3.00 -23.42
C ASN A 126 -37.28 2.10 -23.56
N TRP A 127 -36.59 1.80 -22.47
CA TRP A 127 -35.42 0.92 -22.45
C TRP A 127 -35.78 -0.38 -21.74
N THR A 128 -35.56 -1.51 -22.41
CA THR A 128 -35.74 -2.84 -21.83
C THR A 128 -34.38 -3.43 -21.45
N TYR A 129 -34.22 -3.80 -20.19
CA TYR A 129 -33.00 -4.34 -19.59
C TYR A 129 -33.16 -5.83 -19.36
N THR A 130 -32.19 -6.64 -19.81
CA THR A 130 -32.15 -8.07 -19.55
C THR A 130 -31.45 -8.34 -18.22
N ILE A 131 -32.22 -8.64 -17.18
CA ILE A 131 -31.74 -8.80 -15.80
C ILE A 131 -31.08 -10.19 -15.61
N ARG A 132 -29.93 -10.19 -14.93
CA ARG A 132 -29.15 -11.39 -14.58
C ARG A 132 -29.93 -12.29 -13.61
N GLN A 133 -30.11 -13.56 -13.98
CA GLN A 133 -30.74 -14.56 -13.12
C GLN A 133 -29.71 -15.19 -12.17
N GLY A 134 -30.16 -15.59 -10.98
CA GLY A 134 -29.31 -16.27 -9.97
C GLY A 134 -28.41 -15.33 -9.15
N VAL A 135 -28.59 -14.02 -9.28
CA VAL A 135 -27.95 -13.02 -8.40
C VAL A 135 -28.42 -13.22 -6.97
N LYS A 136 -27.49 -13.16 -6.02
CA LYS A 136 -27.76 -13.31 -4.58
C LYS A 136 -27.57 -12.00 -3.83
N TRP A 137 -28.55 -11.68 -2.99
CA TRP A 137 -28.36 -10.73 -1.91
C TRP A 137 -27.35 -11.28 -0.89
N HIS A 138 -26.71 -10.40 -0.12
CA HIS A 138 -25.76 -10.78 0.93
C HIS A 138 -26.34 -11.69 2.03
N ASP A 139 -27.67 -11.71 2.21
CA ASP A 139 -28.37 -12.64 3.13
C ASP A 139 -28.60 -14.05 2.53
N GLY A 140 -28.23 -14.27 1.26
CA GLY A 140 -28.40 -15.53 0.53
C GLY A 140 -29.74 -15.68 -0.22
N SER A 141 -30.66 -14.72 -0.09
CA SER A 141 -31.89 -14.66 -0.89
C SER A 141 -31.60 -14.31 -2.36
N ASP A 142 -32.52 -14.67 -3.26
CA ASP A 142 -32.41 -14.32 -4.69
C ASP A 142 -32.87 -12.88 -4.94
N LEU A 143 -32.10 -12.11 -5.69
CA LEU A 143 -32.58 -10.88 -6.32
C LEU A 143 -33.62 -11.24 -7.38
N THR A 144 -34.63 -10.39 -7.55
CA THR A 144 -35.70 -10.57 -8.54
C THR A 144 -35.93 -9.31 -9.37
N VAL A 145 -36.70 -9.44 -10.45
CA VAL A 145 -37.21 -8.28 -11.20
C VAL A 145 -38.09 -7.35 -10.35
N ASN A 146 -38.67 -7.82 -9.24
CA ASN A 146 -39.45 -6.96 -8.35
C ASN A 146 -38.55 -5.99 -7.59
N ASP A 147 -37.35 -6.41 -7.16
CA ASP A 147 -36.41 -5.55 -6.43
C ASP A 147 -35.89 -4.40 -7.32
N VAL A 148 -35.63 -4.69 -8.60
CA VAL A 148 -35.25 -3.67 -9.61
C VAL A 148 -36.39 -2.68 -9.84
N VAL A 149 -37.61 -3.20 -10.05
CA VAL A 149 -38.83 -2.38 -10.22
C VAL A 149 -39.11 -1.54 -8.98
N PHE A 150 -38.97 -2.12 -7.79
CA PHE A 150 -39.13 -1.43 -6.50
C PHE A 150 -38.10 -0.32 -6.33
N SER A 151 -36.82 -0.60 -6.57
CA SER A 151 -35.73 0.38 -6.42
C SER A 151 -35.99 1.63 -7.27
N ILE A 152 -36.33 1.44 -8.56
CA ILE A 152 -36.58 2.54 -9.49
C ILE A 152 -37.90 3.25 -9.17
N ASN A 153 -39.01 2.51 -9.01
CA ASN A 153 -40.31 3.13 -8.77
C ASN A 153 -40.35 3.88 -7.43
N LYS A 154 -39.72 3.35 -6.37
CA LYS A 154 -39.67 4.03 -5.06
C LYS A 154 -38.98 5.40 -5.16
N ASN A 155 -37.96 5.53 -6.01
CA ASN A 155 -37.28 6.80 -6.24
C ASN A 155 -38.11 7.75 -7.10
N ILE A 156 -38.63 7.35 -8.27
CA ILE A 156 -39.42 8.25 -9.13
C ILE A 156 -40.72 8.73 -8.48
N GLU A 157 -41.37 7.90 -7.66
CA GLU A 157 -42.58 8.28 -6.92
C GLU A 157 -42.29 9.34 -5.83
N ASN A 158 -41.04 9.46 -5.38
CA ASN A 158 -40.68 10.18 -4.15
C ASN A 158 -39.37 11.00 -4.26
N PHE A 159 -38.93 11.40 -5.47
CA PHE A 159 -37.58 11.94 -5.68
C PHE A 159 -37.28 13.22 -4.89
N PHE A 160 -38.26 14.10 -4.65
CA PHE A 160 -38.12 15.26 -3.74
C PHE A 160 -37.86 14.88 -2.27
N GLN A 161 -38.08 13.62 -1.88
CA GLN A 161 -37.73 13.07 -0.57
C GLN A 161 -36.50 12.17 -0.63
N LEU A 162 -36.35 11.35 -1.67
CA LEU A 162 -35.19 10.50 -1.95
C LEU A 162 -34.23 11.21 -2.93
N TRP A 163 -33.81 12.41 -2.55
CA TRP A 163 -33.16 13.37 -3.45
C TRP A 163 -31.75 12.94 -3.88
N ALA A 164 -31.07 12.08 -3.11
CA ALA A 164 -29.70 11.61 -3.35
C ALA A 164 -29.46 11.05 -4.78
N TYR A 165 -30.49 10.53 -5.45
CA TYR A 165 -30.42 9.99 -6.81
C TYR A 165 -31.38 10.68 -7.81
N GLU A 166 -31.94 11.84 -7.47
CA GLU A 166 -32.88 12.60 -8.31
C GLU A 166 -32.37 12.79 -9.76
N PRO A 167 -31.10 13.17 -10.03
CA PRO A 167 -30.64 13.45 -11.40
C PRO A 167 -30.60 12.22 -12.32
N TYR A 168 -30.55 11.01 -11.75
CA TYR A 168 -30.62 9.75 -12.52
C TYR A 168 -32.07 9.31 -12.82
N VAL A 169 -33.06 9.82 -12.08
CA VAL A 169 -34.45 9.30 -12.11
C VAL A 169 -35.48 10.34 -12.55
N ASN A 170 -35.16 11.63 -12.56
CA ASN A 170 -36.11 12.73 -12.78
C ASN A 170 -36.74 12.83 -14.19
N ARG A 171 -36.27 12.03 -15.16
CA ARG A 171 -36.88 11.85 -16.50
C ARG A 171 -37.61 10.51 -16.67
N ILE A 172 -37.56 9.62 -15.67
CA ILE A 172 -38.26 8.33 -15.67
C ILE A 172 -39.72 8.54 -15.24
N VAL A 173 -40.65 7.97 -16.00
CA VAL A 173 -42.10 7.99 -15.76
C VAL A 173 -42.57 6.75 -15.00
N GLN A 174 -42.00 5.57 -15.32
CA GLN A 174 -42.40 4.28 -14.75
C GLN A 174 -41.30 3.23 -14.97
N CYS A 175 -41.28 2.19 -14.14
CA CYS A 175 -40.52 0.96 -14.33
C CYS A 175 -41.45 -0.27 -14.17
N ASP A 176 -41.44 -1.19 -15.13
CA ASP A 176 -42.23 -2.43 -15.08
C ASP A 176 -41.42 -3.67 -15.45
N ALA A 177 -41.58 -4.74 -14.68
CA ALA A 177 -41.18 -6.07 -15.11
C ALA A 177 -42.11 -6.55 -16.24
N THR A 178 -41.58 -6.72 -17.45
CA THR A 178 -42.33 -7.29 -18.59
C THR A 178 -42.55 -8.80 -18.40
N THR A 179 -41.64 -9.47 -17.69
CA THR A 179 -41.71 -10.91 -17.39
C THR A 179 -42.09 -11.18 -15.94
N ARG A 180 -43.34 -10.87 -15.53
CA ARG A 180 -43.87 -11.27 -14.21
C ARG A 180 -44.39 -12.72 -14.22
N PRO A 181 -43.77 -13.68 -13.52
CA PRO A 181 -44.31 -15.03 -13.37
C PRO A 181 -45.58 -15.02 -12.50
N TYR A 182 -46.75 -15.08 -13.15
CA TYR A 182 -48.02 -15.26 -12.42
C TYR A 182 -48.07 -16.62 -11.72
N CYS A 183 -48.73 -16.63 -10.55
CA CYS A 183 -49.12 -17.81 -9.76
C CYS A 183 -48.05 -18.90 -9.54
N GLY A 184 -46.76 -18.54 -9.49
CA GLY A 184 -45.67 -19.47 -9.19
C GLY A 184 -45.21 -20.32 -10.37
N ALA A 185 -45.59 -19.96 -11.61
CA ALA A 185 -44.95 -20.52 -12.79
C ALA A 185 -43.47 -20.10 -12.85
N VAL A 186 -42.58 -20.97 -13.33
CA VAL A 186 -41.20 -20.56 -13.66
C VAL A 186 -41.25 -19.71 -14.92
N ALA A 187 -40.65 -18.52 -14.89
CA ALA A 187 -40.49 -17.69 -16.09
C ALA A 187 -39.56 -18.41 -17.08
N THR A 188 -40.04 -18.67 -18.29
CA THR A 188 -39.32 -19.44 -19.33
C THR A 188 -38.59 -18.57 -20.36
N GLY A 189 -38.70 -17.24 -20.25
CA GLY A 189 -37.91 -16.28 -21.00
C GLY A 189 -36.75 -15.70 -20.16
N PRO A 190 -35.98 -14.75 -20.72
CA PRO A 190 -35.11 -13.89 -19.91
C PRO A 190 -35.93 -13.19 -18.81
N TRP A 191 -35.24 -12.69 -17.78
CA TRP A 191 -35.85 -11.71 -16.89
C TRP A 191 -35.68 -10.33 -17.52
N GLU A 192 -36.78 -9.61 -17.66
CA GLU A 192 -36.80 -8.31 -18.32
C GLU A 192 -37.59 -7.28 -17.50
N VAL A 193 -37.05 -6.06 -17.52
CA VAL A 193 -37.65 -4.86 -16.92
C VAL A 193 -37.58 -3.74 -17.95
N THR A 194 -38.64 -2.97 -18.12
CA THR A 194 -38.69 -1.80 -19.01
C THR A 194 -38.84 -0.52 -18.20
N VAL A 195 -37.94 0.43 -18.43
CA VAL A 195 -38.01 1.80 -17.88
C VAL A 195 -38.54 2.72 -18.97
N TYR A 196 -39.57 3.48 -18.64
CA TYR A 196 -40.27 4.41 -19.53
C TYR A 196 -39.82 5.83 -19.21
N PHE A 197 -39.37 6.59 -20.20
CA PHE A 197 -38.92 7.97 -20.07
C PHE A 197 -39.92 8.94 -20.72
N ASP A 198 -39.94 10.19 -20.26
CA ASP A 198 -40.93 11.18 -20.72
C ASP A 198 -40.71 11.65 -22.17
N ARG A 199 -39.48 11.49 -22.67
CA ARG A 199 -38.99 11.88 -24.00
C ARG A 199 -37.92 10.89 -24.50
N PRO A 200 -37.40 11.00 -25.74
CA PRO A 200 -36.28 10.18 -26.17
C PRO A 200 -35.06 10.43 -25.26
N PHE A 201 -34.47 9.36 -24.74
CA PHE A 201 -33.50 9.45 -23.65
C PHE A 201 -32.32 8.49 -23.90
N VAL A 202 -31.34 8.97 -24.67
CA VAL A 202 -30.08 8.28 -24.98
C VAL A 202 -29.27 7.85 -23.74
N PRO A 203 -29.21 8.62 -22.63
CA PRO A 203 -28.52 8.17 -21.41
C PRO A 203 -29.17 6.93 -20.79
N GLY A 204 -30.41 6.59 -21.15
CA GLY A 204 -31.13 5.42 -20.64
C GLY A 204 -30.47 4.08 -20.94
N LYS A 205 -29.37 4.02 -21.69
CA LYS A 205 -28.53 2.81 -21.75
C LYS A 205 -28.03 2.41 -20.36
N ALA A 206 -27.59 3.38 -19.55
CA ALA A 206 -27.01 3.17 -18.24
C ALA A 206 -27.21 4.41 -17.35
N PHE A 207 -27.81 4.21 -16.18
CA PHE A 207 -27.94 5.23 -15.14
C PHE A 207 -27.67 4.58 -13.77
N TYR A 208 -27.18 5.37 -12.82
CA TYR A 208 -26.58 4.82 -11.60
C TYR A 208 -27.45 5.07 -10.37
N LEU A 209 -28.52 4.29 -10.27
CA LEU A 209 -29.31 4.07 -9.05
C LEU A 209 -28.94 2.71 -8.42
N PRO A 210 -28.60 2.62 -7.12
CA PRO A 210 -28.30 1.34 -6.48
C PRO A 210 -29.56 0.48 -6.36
N ILE A 211 -29.43 -0.83 -6.60
CA ILE A 211 -30.54 -1.77 -6.46
C ILE A 211 -30.64 -2.23 -4.99
N ILE A 212 -31.81 -2.04 -4.39
CA ILE A 212 -32.10 -2.31 -2.98
C ILE A 212 -33.14 -3.43 -2.82
N GLN A 213 -32.99 -4.24 -1.78
CA GLN A 213 -33.85 -5.40 -1.52
C GLN A 213 -35.27 -4.95 -1.10
N GLU A 214 -36.31 -5.40 -1.81
CA GLU A 214 -37.70 -5.05 -1.48
C GLU A 214 -38.07 -5.50 -0.05
N ALA A 215 -37.54 -6.64 0.40
CA ALA A 215 -37.78 -7.18 1.73
C ALA A 215 -37.22 -6.32 2.89
N GLN A 216 -36.04 -5.72 2.73
CA GLN A 216 -35.45 -4.82 3.73
C GLN A 216 -36.14 -3.45 3.75
N TRP A 217 -36.45 -2.90 2.56
CA TRP A 217 -36.80 -1.48 2.40
C TRP A 217 -38.31 -1.23 2.22
N GLY A 218 -39.08 -2.20 1.73
CA GLY A 218 -40.50 -2.04 1.36
C GLY A 218 -41.43 -1.60 2.48
N GLY A 219 -41.10 -1.96 3.73
CA GLY A 219 -41.86 -1.55 4.93
C GLY A 219 -41.68 -0.09 5.35
N LEU A 220 -40.75 0.66 4.74
CA LEU A 220 -40.45 2.05 5.10
C LEU A 220 -41.19 3.04 4.20
N SER A 221 -41.72 4.12 4.80
CA SER A 221 -42.08 5.33 4.05
C SER A 221 -40.81 6.06 3.56
N PRO A 222 -40.87 6.87 2.49
CA PRO A 222 -39.67 7.55 1.96
C PRO A 222 -39.06 8.50 3.00
N ALA A 223 -39.88 9.20 3.78
CA ALA A 223 -39.41 10.01 4.90
C ALA A 223 -38.70 9.21 6.02
N GLN A 224 -39.02 7.91 6.19
CA GLN A 224 -38.26 7.03 7.08
C GLN A 224 -36.93 6.59 6.44
N MET A 225 -36.95 6.22 5.16
CA MET A 225 -35.74 5.88 4.39
C MET A 225 -34.73 7.03 4.42
N GLN A 226 -35.18 8.25 4.15
CA GLN A 226 -34.31 9.43 4.06
C GLN A 226 -33.85 9.96 5.42
N TYR A 227 -34.70 9.96 6.46
CA TYR A 227 -34.45 10.75 7.67
C TYR A 227 -34.47 9.95 8.99
N GLN A 228 -34.77 8.66 8.97
CA GLN A 228 -35.00 7.86 10.20
C GLN A 228 -34.40 6.44 10.17
N TYR A 229 -33.80 6.03 9.04
CA TYR A 229 -33.13 4.76 8.89
C TYR A 229 -31.61 4.99 8.77
N ASP A 230 -30.84 4.42 9.69
CA ASP A 230 -29.37 4.45 9.65
C ASP A 230 -28.76 3.23 8.94
N ASN A 231 -29.59 2.30 8.44
CA ASN A 231 -29.18 1.09 7.73
C ASN A 231 -28.08 0.27 8.44
N LEU A 232 -28.22 0.04 9.76
CA LEU A 232 -27.19 -0.59 10.60
C LEU A 232 -26.84 -2.06 10.27
N ASN A 233 -27.49 -2.64 9.26
CA ASN A 233 -27.16 -3.93 8.63
C ASN A 233 -27.42 -3.80 7.12
N PRO A 234 -26.49 -3.23 6.34
CA PRO A 234 -26.62 -3.08 4.89
C PRO A 234 -26.69 -4.45 4.20
N ILE A 235 -27.65 -4.62 3.30
CA ILE A 235 -27.78 -5.81 2.44
C ILE A 235 -27.80 -5.30 1.00
N GLY A 236 -26.81 -5.72 0.21
CA GLY A 236 -26.74 -5.48 -1.22
C GLY A 236 -26.45 -6.77 -1.99
N THR A 237 -25.94 -6.63 -3.21
CA THR A 237 -25.49 -7.74 -4.06
C THR A 237 -23.99 -7.67 -4.40
N GLY A 238 -23.33 -6.57 -4.01
CA GLY A 238 -22.01 -6.16 -4.46
C GLY A 238 -20.88 -7.12 -4.09
N PRO A 239 -19.65 -6.85 -4.59
CA PRO A 239 -18.49 -7.71 -4.38
C PRO A 239 -18.06 -7.85 -2.91
N TYR A 240 -18.54 -6.98 -2.02
CA TYR A 240 -18.33 -7.06 -0.58
C TYR A 240 -19.62 -6.96 0.21
N MET A 241 -19.66 -7.70 1.32
CA MET A 241 -20.72 -7.78 2.31
C MET A 241 -20.30 -6.99 3.55
N ALA A 242 -21.23 -6.29 4.19
CA ALA A 242 -20.92 -5.62 5.46
C ALA A 242 -20.69 -6.63 6.61
N ASP A 243 -19.75 -6.32 7.52
CA ASP A 243 -19.60 -7.05 8.79
C ASP A 243 -20.94 -7.04 9.57
N PRO A 244 -21.39 -8.17 10.14
CA PRO A 244 -22.59 -8.23 11.00
C PRO A 244 -22.62 -7.25 12.18
N ASN A 245 -21.49 -6.62 12.52
CA ASN A 245 -21.31 -5.62 13.55
C ASN A 245 -21.10 -4.20 12.99
N ILE A 246 -21.22 -3.96 11.68
CA ILE A 246 -20.88 -2.67 11.05
C ILE A 246 -21.62 -1.47 11.67
N GLY A 247 -22.89 -1.65 12.07
CA GLY A 247 -23.64 -0.61 12.77
C GLY A 247 -23.02 -0.23 14.13
N GLN A 248 -22.35 -1.17 14.80
CA GLN A 248 -21.55 -0.89 16.01
C GLN A 248 -20.17 -0.31 15.67
N GLN A 249 -19.53 -0.73 14.57
CA GLN A 249 -18.26 -0.14 14.12
C GLN A 249 -18.46 1.36 13.84
N TRP A 250 -19.45 1.69 13.00
CA TRP A 250 -19.84 3.05 12.65
C TRP A 250 -20.24 3.89 13.87
N THR A 251 -21.18 3.41 14.70
CA THR A 251 -21.64 4.14 15.90
C THR A 251 -20.51 4.43 16.91
N ASN A 252 -19.45 3.61 16.93
CA ASN A 252 -18.30 3.79 17.83
C ASN A 252 -17.06 4.39 17.14
N GLY A 253 -17.17 4.86 15.89
CA GLY A 253 -16.04 5.44 15.15
C GLY A 253 -14.85 4.49 14.98
N GLN A 254 -15.12 3.20 14.77
CA GLN A 254 -14.13 2.17 14.46
C GLN A 254 -14.01 2.00 12.94
N PRO A 255 -12.91 1.40 12.41
CA PRO A 255 -12.85 0.94 11.03
C PRO A 255 -14.08 0.13 10.63
N LEU A 256 -14.65 0.44 9.47
CA LEU A 256 -15.74 -0.36 8.92
C LEU A 256 -15.16 -1.55 8.17
N VAL A 257 -15.64 -2.75 8.45
CA VAL A 257 -15.15 -3.99 7.84
C VAL A 257 -16.14 -4.48 6.79
N LEU A 258 -15.59 -4.81 5.62
CA LEU A 258 -16.30 -5.35 4.46
C LEU A 258 -15.68 -6.69 4.06
N HIS A 259 -16.44 -7.78 4.15
CA HIS A 259 -16.00 -9.13 3.80
C HIS A 259 -16.32 -9.44 2.34
N ARG A 260 -15.42 -10.08 1.59
CA ARG A 260 -15.65 -10.46 0.19
C ARG A 260 -16.88 -11.35 0.03
N ASN A 261 -17.80 -10.97 -0.87
CA ASN A 261 -18.96 -11.77 -1.25
C ASN A 261 -18.51 -13.02 -2.04
N PRO A 262 -18.62 -14.24 -1.49
CA PRO A 262 -18.16 -15.46 -2.16
C PRO A 262 -19.11 -15.92 -3.28
N ASN A 263 -20.29 -15.30 -3.40
CA ASN A 263 -21.32 -15.60 -4.39
C ASN A 263 -21.50 -14.47 -5.43
N TYR A 264 -20.56 -13.53 -5.53
CA TYR A 264 -20.67 -12.38 -6.42
C TYR A 264 -20.81 -12.81 -7.89
N HIS A 265 -21.80 -12.26 -8.59
CA HIS A 265 -22.30 -12.72 -9.90
C HIS A 265 -21.49 -12.24 -11.12
N LEU A 266 -20.38 -11.53 -10.90
CA LEU A 266 -19.38 -11.18 -11.90
C LEU A 266 -18.10 -12.00 -11.69
N ARG A 267 -17.01 -11.36 -11.24
CA ARG A 267 -15.74 -11.97 -10.83
C ARG A 267 -15.58 -11.76 -9.33
N VAL A 268 -15.53 -12.84 -8.56
CA VAL A 268 -15.23 -12.80 -7.12
C VAL A 268 -13.82 -12.17 -6.93
N PRO A 269 -13.66 -11.14 -6.07
CA PRO A 269 -12.37 -10.52 -5.77
C PRO A 269 -11.32 -11.49 -5.19
N GLN A 270 -10.04 -11.07 -5.13
CA GLN A 270 -9.02 -11.84 -4.39
C GLN A 270 -8.87 -11.39 -2.93
N ILE A 271 -8.91 -10.07 -2.67
CA ILE A 271 -8.92 -9.50 -1.31
C ILE A 271 -10.07 -10.11 -0.49
N ASP A 272 -9.77 -10.65 0.69
CA ASP A 272 -10.75 -11.28 1.60
C ASP A 272 -11.56 -10.24 2.38
N ASP A 273 -10.90 -9.21 2.92
CA ASP A 273 -11.51 -8.17 3.75
C ASP A 273 -11.04 -6.77 3.30
N ILE A 274 -11.91 -5.77 3.38
CA ILE A 274 -11.54 -4.36 3.24
C ILE A 274 -11.84 -3.65 4.56
N TYR A 275 -10.87 -2.87 5.04
CA TYR A 275 -10.99 -1.97 6.18
C TYR A 275 -11.09 -0.53 5.69
N LEU A 276 -12.20 0.14 5.97
CA LEU A 276 -12.39 1.56 5.65
C LEU A 276 -12.12 2.38 6.92
N GLU A 277 -11.02 3.14 6.92
CA GLU A 277 -10.45 3.77 8.12
C GLU A 277 -10.46 5.30 8.04
N TYR A 278 -11.10 5.96 9.02
CA TYR A 278 -11.10 7.41 9.14
C TYR A 278 -9.93 7.92 9.99
N TYR A 279 -9.15 8.84 9.44
CA TYR A 279 -8.03 9.52 10.11
C TYR A 279 -8.30 11.02 10.25
N ALA A 280 -8.58 11.46 11.48
CA ALA A 280 -8.81 12.87 11.82
C ALA A 280 -7.55 13.77 11.77
N ASP A 281 -6.40 13.22 11.36
CA ASP A 281 -5.12 13.92 11.21
C ASP A 281 -4.30 13.26 10.09
N GLU A 282 -3.86 14.06 9.11
CA GLU A 282 -3.15 13.56 7.93
C GLU A 282 -1.74 13.05 8.27
N ALA A 283 -1.06 13.61 9.27
CA ALA A 283 0.26 13.14 9.67
C ALA A 283 0.18 11.75 10.33
N ALA A 284 -0.91 11.43 11.01
CA ALA A 284 -1.23 10.08 11.49
C ALA A 284 -1.48 9.10 10.32
N LEU A 285 -2.28 9.50 9.32
CA LEU A 285 -2.52 8.70 8.10
C LEU A 285 -1.23 8.39 7.33
N ILE A 286 -0.39 9.41 7.09
CA ILE A 286 0.93 9.27 6.46
C ILE A 286 1.85 8.35 7.29
N THR A 287 1.72 8.36 8.62
CA THR A 287 2.49 7.46 9.50
C THR A 287 1.99 6.01 9.43
N ALA A 288 0.68 5.80 9.31
CA ALA A 288 0.07 4.50 9.07
C ALA A 288 0.43 3.93 7.69
N MET A 289 0.43 4.77 6.64
CA MET A 289 0.94 4.39 5.32
C MET A 289 2.42 3.96 5.36
N ARG A 290 3.28 4.72 6.04
CA ARG A 290 4.71 4.38 6.19
C ARG A 290 4.91 3.04 6.92
N ASN A 291 4.16 2.79 8.00
CA ASN A 291 4.37 1.61 8.85
C ASN A 291 3.64 0.33 8.39
N GLY A 292 2.77 0.41 7.39
CA GLY A 292 2.03 -0.75 6.85
C GLY A 292 0.69 -1.02 7.55
N ALA A 293 0.09 0.00 8.18
CA ALA A 293 -1.27 -0.06 8.72
C ALA A 293 -2.33 0.52 7.76
N VAL A 294 -1.93 1.25 6.72
CA VAL A 294 -2.80 1.66 5.61
C VAL A 294 -2.11 1.34 4.28
N ASP A 295 -2.85 0.70 3.39
CA ASP A 295 -2.37 0.24 2.09
C ASP A 295 -2.61 1.25 0.97
N VAL A 296 -3.70 2.02 1.04
CA VAL A 296 -4.02 3.06 0.05
C VAL A 296 -4.81 4.21 0.70
N ALA A 297 -4.52 5.44 0.29
CA ALA A 297 -5.21 6.63 0.76
C ALA A 297 -5.20 7.77 -0.27
N GLU A 298 -6.16 8.68 -0.16
CA GLU A 298 -6.09 10.03 -0.74
C GLU A 298 -5.50 11.02 0.27
N LEU A 299 -4.77 12.02 -0.22
CA LEU A 299 -4.02 12.98 0.57
C LEU A 299 -4.14 14.40 0.01
N SER A 300 -3.88 15.40 0.86
CA SER A 300 -3.70 16.79 0.46
C SER A 300 -2.44 16.96 -0.42
N PRO A 301 -2.30 18.08 -1.17
CA PRO A 301 -1.07 18.39 -1.92
C PRO A 301 0.20 18.34 -1.06
N SER A 302 0.06 18.72 0.21
CA SER A 302 1.14 18.72 1.20
C SER A 302 1.45 17.31 1.70
N GLY A 303 0.43 16.53 2.04
CA GLY A 303 0.58 15.16 2.52
C GLY A 303 1.14 14.22 1.45
N TYR A 304 0.60 14.33 0.23
CA TYR A 304 1.10 13.65 -0.96
C TYR A 304 2.57 13.99 -1.23
N ALA A 305 2.99 15.24 -1.05
CA ALA A 305 4.40 15.63 -1.19
C ALA A 305 5.32 14.99 -0.14
N LEU A 306 4.83 14.72 1.08
CA LEU A 306 5.61 14.13 2.18
C LEU A 306 5.92 12.62 2.02
N LEU A 307 5.26 11.91 1.10
CA LEU A 307 5.54 10.51 0.76
C LEU A 307 6.51 10.36 -0.45
N ALA A 308 7.14 11.45 -0.90
CA ALA A 308 8.02 11.43 -2.06
C ALA A 308 9.32 10.63 -1.83
N GLY A 309 9.40 9.43 -2.42
CA GLY A 309 10.58 8.57 -2.36
C GLY A 309 10.62 7.64 -1.15
N GLU A 310 9.50 7.47 -0.45
CA GLU A 310 9.36 6.43 0.58
C GLU A 310 9.48 5.03 -0.03
N PRO A 311 10.11 4.06 0.68
CA PRO A 311 10.18 2.69 0.19
C PRO A 311 8.79 2.05 0.17
N ASN A 312 8.55 1.21 -0.85
CA ASN A 312 7.33 0.42 -1.03
C ASN A 312 6.02 1.23 -1.19
N ILE A 313 6.08 2.57 -1.27
CA ILE A 313 4.92 3.44 -1.51
C ILE A 313 5.05 4.08 -2.89
N VAL A 314 4.11 3.78 -3.77
CA VAL A 314 3.91 4.53 -5.02
C VAL A 314 2.95 5.69 -4.73
N ARG A 315 3.20 6.81 -5.40
CA ARG A 315 2.33 7.98 -5.41
C ARG A 315 1.86 8.22 -6.83
N GLN A 316 0.59 8.54 -7.00
CA GLN A 316 -0.02 8.75 -8.30
C GLN A 316 -1.00 9.94 -8.24
N GLU A 317 -0.97 10.77 -9.28
CA GLU A 317 -1.88 11.90 -9.42
C GLU A 317 -2.43 11.99 -10.85
N SER A 318 -3.74 12.15 -10.94
CA SER A 318 -4.54 12.11 -12.16
C SER A 318 -5.82 12.92 -11.94
N LEU A 319 -6.49 13.36 -13.01
CA LEU A 319 -7.83 13.95 -12.87
C LEU A 319 -8.76 12.99 -12.12
N VAL A 320 -9.56 13.51 -11.20
CA VAL A 320 -10.53 12.73 -10.41
C VAL A 320 -11.54 12.04 -11.32
N SER A 321 -11.74 10.72 -11.16
CA SER A 321 -12.61 9.91 -12.02
C SER A 321 -14.05 10.44 -12.10
N THR A 322 -14.54 11.05 -11.03
CA THR A 322 -15.88 11.60 -10.91
C THR A 322 -16.07 12.98 -11.56
N GLN A 323 -15.18 13.34 -12.50
CA GLN A 323 -15.15 14.64 -13.17
C GLN A 323 -15.00 15.86 -12.24
N TYR A 324 -14.64 15.66 -10.97
CA TYR A 324 -14.64 16.67 -9.90
C TYR A 324 -14.02 18.01 -10.29
N TRP A 325 -14.76 19.09 -10.02
CA TRP A 325 -14.27 20.46 -10.08
C TRP A 325 -14.83 21.33 -8.95
N VAL A 326 -14.08 22.37 -8.59
CA VAL A 326 -14.46 23.39 -7.59
C VAL A 326 -14.77 24.70 -8.31
N GLU A 327 -15.91 25.31 -8.00
CA GLU A 327 -16.38 26.56 -8.61
C GLU A 327 -16.75 27.64 -7.60
N LEU A 328 -17.09 28.83 -8.13
CA LEU A 328 -17.94 29.78 -7.42
C LEU A 328 -19.25 29.95 -8.19
N GLY A 329 -20.39 29.78 -7.52
CA GLY A 329 -21.72 30.02 -8.08
C GLY A 329 -22.32 31.38 -7.74
N PHE A 330 -23.17 31.89 -8.63
CA PHE A 330 -23.94 33.12 -8.48
C PHE A 330 -25.43 32.82 -8.37
N GLN A 331 -26.02 32.99 -7.20
CA GLN A 331 -27.42 32.67 -6.92
C GLN A 331 -28.41 33.58 -7.69
N GLN A 332 -29.18 33.05 -8.65
CA GLN A 332 -30.15 33.77 -9.47
C GLN A 332 -31.57 33.83 -8.86
N GLN A 333 -31.90 32.98 -7.88
CA GLN A 333 -33.24 32.81 -7.31
C GLN A 333 -33.92 34.13 -6.90
N ASP A 334 -35.21 34.28 -7.21
CA ASP A 334 -36.00 35.51 -7.05
C ASP A 334 -37.21 35.26 -6.11
N LEU A 335 -36.95 34.95 -4.83
CA LEU A 335 -37.99 34.54 -3.88
C LEU A 335 -38.92 35.70 -3.43
N PRO A 336 -40.24 35.62 -3.68
CA PRO A 336 -41.21 36.65 -3.25
C PRO A 336 -41.39 36.77 -1.73
N ALA A 337 -40.89 35.80 -0.95
CA ALA A 337 -41.12 35.68 0.49
C ALA A 337 -39.98 36.28 1.35
N THR A 338 -38.84 36.64 0.76
CA THR A 338 -37.83 37.46 1.45
C THR A 338 -38.01 38.93 1.05
N ASN A 339 -37.60 39.88 1.91
CA ASN A 339 -37.47 41.28 1.50
C ASN A 339 -36.22 41.44 0.61
N ASN A 340 -36.24 40.84 -0.59
CA ASN A 340 -35.19 40.73 -1.61
C ASN A 340 -33.79 41.14 -1.11
N ARG A 341 -33.21 40.27 -0.26
CA ARG A 341 -31.95 40.53 0.47
C ARG A 341 -30.70 40.19 -0.33
N LEU A 342 -30.87 39.66 -1.54
CA LEU A 342 -29.79 39.35 -2.45
C LEU A 342 -29.53 40.56 -3.34
N ASN A 343 -28.26 40.90 -3.55
CA ASN A 343 -27.86 41.99 -4.43
C ASN A 343 -28.45 41.80 -5.85
N PRO A 344 -29.23 42.75 -6.40
CA PRO A 344 -29.83 42.58 -7.73
C PRO A 344 -28.78 42.57 -8.86
N ALA A 345 -27.56 43.05 -8.63
CA ALA A 345 -26.47 42.99 -9.61
C ALA A 345 -25.98 41.56 -9.93
N ARG A 346 -26.39 40.52 -9.16
CA ARG A 346 -26.07 39.11 -9.45
C ARG A 346 -26.74 38.56 -10.73
N TRP A 347 -27.81 39.22 -11.16
CA TRP A 347 -28.52 38.94 -12.41
C TRP A 347 -27.80 39.51 -13.65
N ASP A 348 -26.88 40.45 -13.48
CA ASP A 348 -26.16 41.07 -14.60
C ASP A 348 -25.01 40.16 -15.07
N GLU A 349 -25.20 39.53 -16.23
CA GLU A 349 -24.19 38.72 -16.92
C GLU A 349 -22.86 39.49 -17.09
N ASN A 350 -22.89 40.81 -17.30
CA ASN A 350 -21.68 41.63 -17.44
C ASN A 350 -20.90 41.70 -16.12
N VAL A 351 -21.58 41.70 -14.98
CA VAL A 351 -20.94 41.64 -13.65
C VAL A 351 -20.34 40.26 -13.45
N ARG A 352 -21.09 39.18 -13.69
CA ARG A 352 -20.58 37.79 -13.56
C ARG A 352 -19.35 37.56 -14.44
N ARG A 353 -19.38 37.98 -15.70
CA ARG A 353 -18.27 37.87 -16.66
C ARG A 353 -17.08 38.78 -16.31
N ALA A 354 -17.31 39.97 -15.77
CA ALA A 354 -16.24 40.81 -15.25
C ALA A 354 -15.56 40.17 -14.04
N LEU A 355 -16.31 39.49 -13.16
CA LEU A 355 -15.77 38.77 -12.01
C LEU A 355 -15.03 37.49 -12.44
N ALA A 356 -15.50 36.77 -13.46
CA ALA A 356 -14.76 35.69 -14.10
C ALA A 356 -13.39 36.18 -14.64
N LYS A 357 -13.35 37.38 -15.23
CA LYS A 357 -12.11 38.05 -15.65
C LYS A 357 -11.28 38.63 -14.51
N ALA A 358 -11.87 38.89 -13.34
CA ALA A 358 -11.13 39.27 -12.14
C ALA A 358 -10.51 38.06 -11.42
N THR A 359 -11.01 36.85 -11.65
CA THR A 359 -10.50 35.62 -11.02
C THR A 359 -9.25 35.07 -11.72
N ASN A 360 -8.09 35.12 -11.06
CA ASN A 360 -6.87 34.48 -11.56
C ASN A 360 -6.84 32.97 -11.23
N LYS A 361 -7.42 32.15 -12.11
CA LYS A 361 -7.40 30.68 -11.97
C LYS A 361 -5.97 30.12 -11.87
N ASP A 362 -4.99 30.71 -12.56
CA ASP A 362 -3.59 30.26 -12.52
C ASP A 362 -2.94 30.51 -11.16
N TYR A 363 -3.32 31.59 -10.45
CA TYR A 363 -2.88 31.81 -9.08
C TYR A 363 -3.45 30.75 -8.13
N ILE A 364 -4.75 30.43 -8.26
CA ILE A 364 -5.43 29.41 -7.44
C ILE A 364 -4.76 28.05 -7.61
N ILE A 365 -4.56 27.60 -8.86
CA ILE A 365 -3.95 26.30 -9.16
C ILE A 365 -2.52 26.23 -8.62
N ASN A 366 -1.67 27.22 -8.90
CA ASN A 366 -0.24 27.14 -8.57
C ASN A 366 0.08 27.48 -7.10
N THR A 367 -0.74 28.28 -6.42
CA THR A 367 -0.44 28.81 -5.07
C THR A 367 -1.26 28.11 -3.98
N ILE A 368 -2.53 27.80 -4.24
CA ILE A 368 -3.44 27.17 -3.27
C ILE A 368 -3.36 25.65 -3.44
N TYR A 369 -3.66 25.13 -4.64
CA TYR A 369 -3.57 23.69 -4.95
C TYR A 369 -2.16 23.20 -5.30
N GLN A 370 -1.12 24.03 -5.18
CA GLN A 370 0.29 23.64 -5.41
C GLN A 370 0.56 22.94 -6.77
N GLY A 371 -0.23 23.24 -7.79
CA GLY A 371 -0.19 22.63 -9.13
C GLY A 371 -1.00 21.34 -9.30
N LYS A 372 -1.85 20.95 -8.34
CA LYS A 372 -2.62 19.69 -8.33
C LYS A 372 -3.98 19.78 -9.00
N GLY A 373 -3.97 20.18 -10.26
CA GLY A 373 -5.16 20.15 -11.12
C GLY A 373 -4.98 20.92 -12.43
N VAL A 374 -5.99 20.83 -13.29
CA VAL A 374 -6.07 21.52 -14.58
C VAL A 374 -6.97 22.75 -14.46
N ARG A 375 -6.74 23.78 -15.29
CA ARG A 375 -7.53 25.01 -15.30
C ARG A 375 -9.01 24.73 -15.58
N GLY A 376 -9.89 25.10 -14.65
CA GLY A 376 -11.34 24.96 -14.81
C GLY A 376 -11.90 25.83 -15.94
N SER A 377 -12.82 25.29 -16.73
CA SER A 377 -13.51 26.01 -17.82
C SER A 377 -15.02 25.77 -17.83
N SER A 378 -15.44 24.55 -18.15
CA SER A 378 -16.82 24.15 -18.44
C SER A 378 -17.28 22.96 -17.57
N LEU A 379 -18.56 22.58 -17.70
CA LEU A 379 -19.19 21.57 -16.83
C LEU A 379 -18.58 20.17 -16.96
N MET A 380 -18.09 19.78 -18.14
CA MET A 380 -17.44 18.48 -18.31
C MET A 380 -15.94 18.60 -18.05
N SER A 381 -15.36 17.66 -17.32
CA SER A 381 -13.93 17.63 -17.05
C SER A 381 -13.13 17.10 -18.25
N PRO A 382 -11.90 17.58 -18.51
CA PRO A 382 -11.04 17.05 -19.57
C PRO A 382 -10.67 15.56 -19.40
N ILE A 383 -11.07 14.93 -18.29
CA ILE A 383 -11.04 13.48 -18.10
C ILE A 383 -12.02 12.73 -19.01
N THR A 384 -13.10 13.40 -19.46
CA THR A 384 -14.00 12.92 -20.52
C THR A 384 -13.77 13.74 -21.80
N PRO A 385 -12.60 13.63 -22.48
CA PRO A 385 -12.20 14.52 -23.56
C PRO A 385 -13.10 14.43 -24.81
N PHE A 386 -13.97 13.41 -24.89
CA PHE A 386 -15.03 13.34 -25.89
C PHE A 386 -16.13 14.38 -25.65
N TRP A 387 -16.48 14.68 -24.40
CA TRP A 387 -17.52 15.67 -24.07
C TRP A 387 -16.92 17.07 -23.92
N HIS A 388 -15.90 17.22 -23.06
CA HIS A 388 -15.29 18.50 -22.64
C HIS A 388 -15.18 19.59 -23.71
N TYR A 389 -15.66 20.80 -23.38
CA TYR A 389 -15.48 22.03 -24.15
C TYR A 389 -14.32 22.90 -23.61
N ASP A 390 -13.23 23.02 -24.38
CA ASP A 390 -12.13 23.94 -24.07
C ASP A 390 -12.35 25.32 -24.72
N PRO A 391 -12.69 26.39 -23.95
CA PRO A 391 -12.89 27.73 -24.48
C PRO A 391 -11.61 28.41 -24.95
N THR A 392 -10.41 27.88 -24.68
CA THR A 392 -9.18 28.40 -25.29
C THR A 392 -9.12 28.15 -26.79
N THR A 393 -9.91 27.19 -27.30
CA THR A 393 -10.09 26.93 -28.73
C THR A 393 -11.07 27.89 -29.42
N ASP A 394 -11.91 28.60 -28.66
CA ASP A 394 -12.83 29.63 -29.17
C ASP A 394 -12.49 31.04 -28.62
N PRO A 395 -11.69 31.83 -29.36
CA PRO A 395 -11.32 33.18 -28.94
C PRO A 395 -12.52 34.15 -28.85
N GLY A 396 -13.70 33.77 -29.34
CA GLY A 396 -14.93 34.58 -29.27
C GLY A 396 -15.58 34.64 -27.89
N VAL A 397 -15.30 33.68 -26.99
CA VAL A 397 -15.93 33.59 -25.65
C VAL A 397 -15.02 33.98 -24.49
N ASN A 398 -13.81 34.45 -24.78
CA ASN A 398 -12.69 34.52 -23.83
C ASN A 398 -12.98 35.22 -22.47
N LEU A 399 -13.05 34.44 -21.38
CA LEU A 399 -13.06 34.91 -19.98
C LEU A 399 -11.73 34.69 -19.23
N THR A 400 -10.57 34.76 -19.90
CA THR A 400 -9.26 34.78 -19.21
C THR A 400 -9.11 35.99 -18.30
N TYR A 401 -8.31 35.81 -17.25
CA TYR A 401 -7.94 36.83 -16.25
C TYR A 401 -7.39 38.12 -16.91
N ASP A 402 -8.11 39.21 -16.71
CA ASP A 402 -7.75 40.56 -17.16
C ASP A 402 -8.53 41.60 -16.32
N ILE A 403 -7.83 42.18 -15.33
CA ILE A 403 -8.37 43.22 -14.43
C ILE A 403 -8.70 44.53 -15.17
N ALA A 404 -8.05 44.83 -16.30
CA ALA A 404 -8.36 46.02 -17.09
C ALA A 404 -9.65 45.83 -17.90
N ALA A 405 -9.81 44.67 -18.56
CA ALA A 405 -11.06 44.31 -19.23
C ALA A 405 -12.23 44.18 -18.25
N ALA A 406 -12.00 43.56 -17.07
CA ALA A 406 -13.02 43.45 -16.02
C ALA A 406 -13.54 44.82 -15.56
N ASN A 407 -12.64 45.77 -15.26
CA ASN A 407 -13.03 47.15 -14.94
C ASN A 407 -13.82 47.80 -16.09
N ALA A 408 -13.34 47.68 -17.33
CA ALA A 408 -13.99 48.26 -18.49
C ALA A 408 -15.40 47.67 -18.76
N MET A 409 -15.64 46.40 -18.45
CA MET A 409 -16.98 45.79 -18.53
C MET A 409 -17.92 46.35 -17.46
N LEU A 410 -17.47 46.51 -16.21
CA LEU A 410 -18.26 47.12 -15.14
C LEU A 410 -18.58 48.60 -15.43
N ASP A 411 -17.63 49.35 -15.99
CA ASP A 411 -17.84 50.72 -16.44
C ASP A 411 -18.92 50.80 -17.53
N GLN A 412 -18.87 49.89 -18.52
CA GLN A 412 -19.81 49.86 -19.66
C GLN A 412 -21.24 49.44 -19.27
N ALA A 413 -21.39 48.50 -18.34
CA ALA A 413 -22.70 48.13 -17.79
C ALA A 413 -23.34 49.31 -17.02
N GLY A 414 -22.52 50.11 -16.34
CA GLY A 414 -22.94 51.33 -15.64
C GLY A 414 -22.65 51.32 -14.14
N TYR A 415 -21.71 50.48 -13.68
CA TYR A 415 -21.21 50.46 -12.30
C TYR A 415 -19.97 51.36 -12.14
N ASP A 416 -19.95 52.50 -12.82
CA ASP A 416 -18.84 53.45 -12.98
C ASP A 416 -18.67 54.43 -11.81
N THR A 417 -19.62 54.46 -10.85
CA THR A 417 -19.53 55.29 -9.64
C THR A 417 -18.85 54.52 -8.51
N ILE A 418 -17.81 55.07 -7.88
CA ILE A 418 -17.08 54.42 -6.77
C ILE A 418 -17.28 55.17 -5.45
N VAL A 419 -17.82 54.48 -4.43
CA VAL A 419 -18.07 55.04 -3.09
C VAL A 419 -17.48 54.13 -2.02
N GLY A 420 -16.47 54.65 -1.30
CA GLY A 420 -15.75 53.89 -0.27
C GLY A 420 -14.87 52.76 -0.83
N GLY A 421 -14.38 52.90 -2.06
CA GLY A 421 -13.61 51.88 -2.78
C GLY A 421 -14.46 50.85 -3.55
N VAL A 422 -15.80 50.91 -3.40
CA VAL A 422 -16.72 49.92 -3.97
C VAL A 422 -17.59 50.58 -5.04
N ARG A 423 -17.76 49.89 -6.17
CA ARG A 423 -18.57 50.31 -7.32
C ARG A 423 -20.06 50.34 -6.99
N GLN A 424 -20.78 51.22 -7.67
CA GLN A 424 -22.21 51.44 -7.60
C GLN A 424 -22.79 51.69 -8.99
N ALA A 425 -23.99 51.18 -9.25
CA ALA A 425 -24.76 51.54 -10.44
C ALA A 425 -25.06 53.06 -10.44
N SER A 426 -24.63 53.79 -11.47
CA SER A 426 -24.85 55.25 -11.60
C SER A 426 -26.24 55.66 -12.10
N ARG A 427 -27.01 54.66 -12.53
CA ARG A 427 -28.37 54.74 -13.09
C ARG A 427 -29.12 53.46 -12.74
N ASP A 428 -30.42 53.44 -12.98
CA ASP A 428 -31.17 52.19 -13.00
C ASP A 428 -30.73 51.39 -14.24
N ILE A 429 -30.28 50.16 -14.03
CA ILE A 429 -29.87 49.25 -15.10
C ILE A 429 -30.97 48.19 -15.24
N THR A 430 -31.66 48.19 -16.38
CA THR A 430 -32.49 47.04 -16.78
C THR A 430 -31.56 45.96 -17.29
N VAL A 431 -31.58 44.80 -16.64
CA VAL A 431 -30.96 43.58 -17.15
C VAL A 431 -32.07 42.61 -17.50
N TYR A 432 -31.80 41.70 -18.41
CA TYR A 432 -32.70 40.59 -18.72
C TYR A 432 -32.09 39.35 -18.07
N ASP A 433 -32.91 38.56 -17.38
CA ASP A 433 -32.46 37.21 -17.02
C ASP A 433 -32.41 36.31 -18.26
N ASP A 434 -31.83 35.13 -18.09
CA ASP A 434 -31.58 34.16 -19.15
C ASP A 434 -32.85 33.59 -19.86
N ASN A 435 -34.05 34.12 -19.55
CA ASN A 435 -35.33 33.85 -20.22
C ASN A 435 -35.96 35.11 -20.86
N ASP A 436 -35.19 36.18 -21.06
CA ASP A 436 -35.65 37.51 -21.51
C ASP A 436 -36.63 38.22 -20.54
N GLU A 437 -36.74 37.78 -19.27
CA GLU A 437 -37.56 38.47 -18.26
C GLU A 437 -36.80 39.67 -17.65
N PRO A 438 -37.38 40.89 -17.64
CA PRO A 438 -36.67 42.10 -17.24
C PRO A 438 -36.55 42.26 -15.72
N LYS A 439 -35.31 42.21 -15.21
CA LYS A 439 -34.95 42.64 -13.85
C LYS A 439 -34.47 44.08 -13.83
N VAL A 440 -34.48 44.72 -12.66
CA VAL A 440 -33.94 46.08 -12.47
C VAL A 440 -32.93 46.08 -11.34
N VAL A 441 -31.74 46.59 -11.64
CA VAL A 441 -30.70 46.94 -10.66
C VAL A 441 -30.81 48.45 -10.39
N PRO A 442 -31.29 48.89 -9.21
CA PRO A 442 -31.52 50.31 -8.96
C PRO A 442 -30.24 51.14 -8.87
N THR A 443 -30.34 52.43 -9.20
CA THR A 443 -29.31 53.44 -8.98
C THR A 443 -28.78 53.38 -7.53
N GLY A 444 -27.46 53.38 -7.38
CA GLY A 444 -26.78 53.30 -6.07
C GLY A 444 -26.57 51.89 -5.53
N THR A 445 -27.05 50.84 -6.22
CA THR A 445 -26.73 49.44 -5.88
C THR A 445 -25.21 49.24 -5.87
N ARG A 446 -24.63 48.93 -4.70
CA ARG A 446 -23.22 48.56 -4.55
C ARG A 446 -22.95 47.21 -5.18
N LEU A 447 -21.78 47.00 -5.79
CA LEU A 447 -21.27 45.66 -6.07
C LEU A 447 -20.68 45.08 -4.78
N SER A 448 -21.53 44.47 -3.97
CA SER A 448 -21.23 43.92 -2.65
C SER A 448 -21.99 42.62 -2.46
N PHE A 449 -21.29 41.51 -2.32
CA PHE A 449 -21.86 40.16 -2.35
C PHE A 449 -21.51 39.40 -1.06
N LYS A 450 -22.43 38.59 -0.54
CA LYS A 450 -22.09 37.63 0.53
C LYS A 450 -21.37 36.45 -0.10
N MET A 451 -20.28 36.01 0.52
CA MET A 451 -19.53 34.82 0.15
C MET A 451 -19.53 33.81 1.28
N ILE A 452 -19.76 32.55 0.95
CA ILE A 452 -19.69 31.38 1.84
C ILE A 452 -18.78 30.31 1.20
N ALA A 453 -18.03 29.57 2.02
CA ALA A 453 -17.21 28.44 1.60
C ALA A 453 -17.29 27.31 2.62
N ARG A 454 -16.93 26.08 2.23
CA ARG A 454 -16.97 24.91 3.12
C ARG A 454 -15.96 25.01 4.26
N GLN A 455 -16.30 24.45 5.41
CA GLN A 455 -15.39 24.34 6.55
C GLN A 455 -14.38 23.20 6.36
N GLU A 456 -14.81 22.19 5.62
CA GLU A 456 -14.17 20.91 5.34
C GLU A 456 -12.96 21.05 4.40
N TYR A 457 -12.95 22.08 3.54
CA TYR A 457 -11.93 22.29 2.50
C TYR A 457 -11.18 23.62 2.72
N PRO A 458 -9.97 23.61 3.30
CA PRO A 458 -9.18 24.81 3.57
C PRO A 458 -8.88 25.64 2.31
N GLU A 459 -8.65 24.98 1.18
CA GLU A 459 -8.34 25.56 -0.12
C GLU A 459 -9.46 26.49 -0.63
N GLU A 460 -10.74 26.10 -0.44
CA GLU A 460 -11.89 26.92 -0.81
C GLU A 460 -11.97 28.21 0.01
N GLN A 461 -11.65 28.11 1.30
CA GLN A 461 -11.60 29.27 2.18
C GLN A 461 -10.44 30.20 1.82
N ASP A 462 -9.30 29.65 1.37
CA ASP A 462 -8.19 30.44 0.84
C ASP A 462 -8.49 31.04 -0.54
N ILE A 463 -9.28 30.38 -1.40
CA ILE A 463 -9.85 31.01 -2.60
C ILE A 463 -10.73 32.18 -2.19
N GLY A 464 -11.67 32.01 -1.25
CA GLY A 464 -12.55 33.09 -0.80
C GLY A 464 -11.77 34.27 -0.21
N ARG A 465 -10.75 33.99 0.63
CA ARG A 465 -9.81 35.00 1.17
C ARG A 465 -8.99 35.68 0.07
N TYR A 466 -8.61 34.97 -0.99
CA TYR A 466 -7.94 35.53 -2.16
C TYR A 466 -8.88 36.44 -2.97
N LEU A 467 -10.12 36.00 -3.25
CA LEU A 467 -11.10 36.75 -4.03
C LEU A 467 -11.52 38.06 -3.33
N VAL A 468 -11.58 38.10 -1.99
CA VAL A 468 -11.75 39.36 -1.21
C VAL A 468 -10.74 40.43 -1.65
N ALA A 469 -9.47 40.05 -1.84
CA ALA A 469 -8.43 40.99 -2.26
C ALA A 469 -8.47 41.24 -3.78
N GLU A 470 -8.68 40.19 -4.59
CA GLU A 470 -8.60 40.28 -6.05
C GLU A 470 -9.81 41.00 -6.66
N TRP A 471 -11.04 40.67 -6.26
CA TRP A 471 -12.25 41.37 -6.73
C TRP A 471 -12.31 42.82 -6.18
N GLY A 472 -11.67 43.08 -5.04
CA GLY A 472 -11.41 44.44 -4.55
C GLY A 472 -10.64 45.31 -5.56
N ARG A 473 -9.80 44.73 -6.43
CA ARG A 473 -9.05 45.45 -7.48
C ARG A 473 -9.92 45.91 -8.66
N VAL A 474 -11.12 45.35 -8.80
CA VAL A 474 -12.16 45.84 -9.74
C VAL A 474 -13.26 46.62 -9.02
N GLY A 475 -13.10 46.88 -7.71
CA GLY A 475 -14.05 47.64 -6.91
C GLY A 475 -15.30 46.85 -6.49
N VAL A 476 -15.21 45.53 -6.39
CA VAL A 476 -16.28 44.67 -5.87
C VAL A 476 -15.95 44.23 -4.45
N GLU A 477 -16.96 44.27 -3.58
CA GLU A 477 -16.87 43.97 -2.14
C GLU A 477 -17.39 42.56 -1.85
N ILE A 478 -16.71 41.84 -0.96
CA ILE A 478 -17.15 40.55 -0.42
C ILE A 478 -17.40 40.71 1.08
N THR A 479 -18.47 40.07 1.56
CA THR A 479 -18.93 40.10 2.96
C THR A 479 -19.25 38.69 3.47
N ASN A 480 -19.23 38.51 4.80
CA ASN A 480 -19.82 37.35 5.47
C ASN A 480 -21.37 37.47 5.53
N LEU A 481 -22.07 36.51 6.15
CA LEU A 481 -23.53 36.56 6.26
C LEU A 481 -24.08 37.71 7.12
N ARG A 482 -23.21 38.42 7.85
CA ARG A 482 -23.55 39.60 8.67
C ARG A 482 -23.41 40.91 7.90
N GLY A 483 -22.75 40.90 6.75
CA GLY A 483 -22.40 42.10 6.00
C GLY A 483 -21.07 42.76 6.43
N ASP A 484 -20.20 42.04 7.17
CA ASP A 484 -18.88 42.56 7.56
C ASP A 484 -17.92 42.53 6.33
N PRO A 485 -17.44 43.69 5.84
CA PRO A 485 -16.69 43.77 4.59
C PRO A 485 -15.26 43.25 4.73
N GLY A 486 -14.78 42.60 3.67
CA GLY A 486 -13.44 42.01 3.62
C GLY A 486 -13.33 40.67 4.35
N THR A 487 -14.46 39.99 4.57
CA THR A 487 -14.52 38.65 5.18
C THR A 487 -15.45 37.74 4.38
N ILE A 488 -15.24 36.43 4.49
CA ILE A 488 -16.16 35.39 4.01
C ILE A 488 -16.84 34.72 5.20
N GLU A 489 -18.00 34.11 4.97
CA GLU A 489 -18.55 33.11 5.89
C GLU A 489 -17.90 31.74 5.63
N VAL A 490 -17.71 30.94 6.68
CA VAL A 490 -17.32 29.53 6.58
C VAL A 490 -18.36 28.71 7.34
N GLN A 491 -18.90 27.67 6.72
CA GLN A 491 -19.94 26.81 7.28
C GLN A 491 -19.68 25.35 6.89
N LEU A 492 -20.14 24.41 7.72
CA LEU A 492 -20.22 23.00 7.34
C LEU A 492 -21.11 22.84 6.10
N GLU A 493 -20.81 21.87 5.24
CA GLU A 493 -21.50 21.70 3.95
C GLU A 493 -23.04 21.57 4.06
N PRO A 494 -23.62 20.81 5.01
CA PRO A 494 -25.07 20.78 5.22
C PRO A 494 -25.68 22.15 5.59
N SER A 495 -24.91 23.03 6.25
CA SER A 495 -25.33 24.40 6.54
C SER A 495 -25.17 25.32 5.33
N LEU A 496 -24.09 25.16 4.55
CA LEU A 496 -23.87 25.89 3.29
C LEU A 496 -25.01 25.61 2.30
N SER A 497 -25.36 24.35 2.07
CA SER A 497 -26.48 23.92 1.22
C SER A 497 -27.80 24.63 1.61
N ASN A 498 -28.14 24.67 2.91
CA ASN A 498 -29.32 25.38 3.40
C ASN A 498 -29.29 26.91 3.13
N TYR A 499 -28.12 27.54 3.03
CA TYR A 499 -27.99 28.94 2.64
C TYR A 499 -28.08 29.16 1.12
N VAL A 500 -27.52 28.25 0.33
CA VAL A 500 -27.51 28.31 -1.15
C VAL A 500 -28.92 28.08 -1.69
N TYR A 501 -29.49 26.88 -1.54
CA TYR A 501 -30.83 26.53 -2.05
C TYR A 501 -31.94 27.41 -1.44
N GLY A 502 -31.72 27.94 -0.24
CA GLY A 502 -32.63 28.87 0.43
C GLY A 502 -32.59 30.32 -0.05
N GLY A 503 -31.70 30.68 -1.00
CA GLY A 503 -31.63 32.03 -1.56
C GLY A 503 -31.13 33.10 -0.59
N TYR A 504 -30.24 32.73 0.36
CA TYR A 504 -29.80 33.63 1.44
C TYR A 504 -28.44 34.30 1.18
N VAL A 505 -27.68 33.78 0.22
CA VAL A 505 -26.32 34.19 -0.15
C VAL A 505 -26.23 34.46 -1.66
N GLU A 506 -25.46 35.46 -2.09
CA GLU A 506 -25.29 35.78 -3.53
C GLU A 506 -24.20 34.95 -4.21
N THR A 507 -23.10 34.65 -3.50
CA THR A 507 -21.98 33.87 -4.02
C THR A 507 -21.51 32.82 -3.03
N TYR A 508 -21.10 31.67 -3.53
CA TYR A 508 -20.61 30.56 -2.72
C TYR A 508 -19.51 29.82 -3.46
N ILE A 509 -18.60 29.20 -2.73
CA ILE A 509 -17.60 28.27 -3.26
C ILE A 509 -18.04 26.86 -2.85
N TRP A 510 -18.17 25.97 -3.83
CA TRP A 510 -18.59 24.59 -3.65
C TRP A 510 -17.94 23.71 -4.74
N TYR A 511 -18.52 22.56 -5.05
CA TYR A 511 -18.00 21.60 -6.03
C TYR A 511 -19.14 20.89 -6.74
N TRP A 512 -18.82 20.30 -7.90
CA TRP A 512 -19.64 19.27 -8.53
C TRP A 512 -18.80 18.07 -8.98
N SER A 513 -19.47 16.92 -9.03
CA SER A 513 -18.99 15.67 -9.59
C SER A 513 -20.12 14.96 -10.33
N GLY A 514 -19.80 13.99 -11.20
CA GLY A 514 -20.78 13.29 -12.00
C GLY A 514 -20.18 12.13 -12.80
N ASP A 515 -21.06 11.26 -13.31
CA ASP A 515 -20.67 10.06 -14.05
C ASP A 515 -20.07 10.39 -15.45
N PRO A 516 -19.52 9.42 -16.19
CA PRO A 516 -18.88 9.67 -17.49
C PRO A 516 -19.82 10.20 -18.58
N ASP A 517 -21.13 10.04 -18.43
CA ASP A 517 -22.13 10.61 -19.32
C ASP A 517 -22.48 12.06 -18.92
N PRO A 518 -22.52 13.01 -19.86
CA PRO A 518 -22.81 14.42 -19.57
C PRO A 518 -24.22 14.67 -19.01
N ASN A 519 -25.15 13.72 -19.05
CA ASN A 519 -26.51 13.92 -18.58
C ASN A 519 -26.58 14.45 -17.14
N TYR A 520 -25.82 13.89 -16.20
CA TYR A 520 -25.87 14.31 -14.80
C TYR A 520 -25.51 15.79 -14.68
N LEU A 521 -24.29 16.18 -15.07
CA LEU A 521 -23.77 17.54 -14.94
C LEU A 521 -24.51 18.56 -15.81
N LEU A 522 -24.96 18.18 -17.02
CA LEU A 522 -25.80 19.06 -17.83
C LEU A 522 -27.18 19.28 -17.21
N SER A 523 -27.73 18.29 -16.48
CA SER A 523 -29.06 18.40 -15.87
C SER A 523 -29.08 19.35 -14.67
N ILE A 524 -27.96 19.50 -13.94
CA ILE A 524 -27.84 20.44 -12.81
C ILE A 524 -28.18 21.85 -13.26
N GLU A 525 -27.49 22.36 -14.28
CA GLU A 525 -27.71 23.70 -14.85
C GLU A 525 -29.00 23.85 -15.68
N SER A 526 -29.89 22.86 -15.67
CA SER A 526 -31.13 22.90 -16.45
C SER A 526 -32.31 23.45 -15.64
N GLY A 527 -33.25 24.11 -16.32
CA GLY A 527 -34.54 24.51 -15.75
C GLY A 527 -35.45 23.33 -15.33
N PHE A 528 -35.03 22.08 -15.54
CA PHE A 528 -35.77 20.87 -15.17
C PHE A 528 -35.41 20.32 -13.76
N THR A 529 -34.57 21.03 -13.01
CA THR A 529 -34.03 20.66 -11.67
C THR A 529 -34.06 21.81 -10.66
N LEU A 530 -34.77 22.92 -10.96
CA LEU A 530 -34.88 24.12 -10.09
C LEU A 530 -35.45 23.84 -8.70
N ASP A 531 -36.36 22.88 -8.56
CA ASP A 531 -36.88 22.43 -7.25
C ASP A 531 -36.09 21.21 -6.71
N GLY A 532 -34.89 20.96 -7.25
CA GLY A 532 -34.01 19.82 -6.98
C GLY A 532 -32.55 20.26 -6.82
N TRP A 533 -31.64 19.72 -7.63
CA TRP A 533 -30.19 19.95 -7.52
C TRP A 533 -29.64 21.21 -8.22
N ASN A 534 -30.47 22.01 -8.90
CA ASN A 534 -30.03 23.30 -9.44
C ASN A 534 -29.89 24.31 -8.28
N ASP A 535 -28.67 24.53 -7.83
CA ASP A 535 -28.34 25.29 -6.63
C ASP A 535 -28.31 26.81 -6.86
N ASN A 536 -27.89 27.22 -8.05
CA ASN A 536 -27.75 28.60 -8.51
C ASN A 536 -29.06 29.19 -9.06
N TYR A 537 -30.13 28.39 -9.20
CA TYR A 537 -31.42 28.75 -9.82
C TYR A 537 -31.29 29.38 -11.23
N TRP A 538 -30.23 29.06 -11.95
CA TRP A 538 -30.04 29.46 -13.33
C TRP A 538 -30.99 28.68 -14.23
N ASN A 539 -31.59 29.40 -15.17
CA ASN A 539 -32.56 28.86 -16.09
C ASN A 539 -32.43 29.63 -17.40
N ASN A 540 -31.94 28.97 -18.44
CA ASN A 540 -31.79 29.58 -19.76
C ASN A 540 -32.58 28.77 -20.80
N ALA A 541 -33.49 29.43 -21.52
CA ALA A 541 -34.37 28.76 -22.47
C ALA A 541 -33.60 28.06 -23.62
N THR A 542 -32.45 28.59 -24.03
CA THR A 542 -31.58 27.97 -25.04
C THR A 542 -30.80 26.80 -24.47
N TYR A 543 -30.27 26.92 -23.24
CA TYR A 543 -29.60 25.81 -22.56
C TYR A 543 -30.56 24.62 -22.33
N ASN A 544 -31.79 24.91 -21.92
CA ASN A 544 -32.84 23.90 -21.76
C ASN A 544 -33.14 23.16 -23.06
N GLN A 545 -33.20 23.87 -24.20
CA GLN A 545 -33.39 23.22 -25.49
C GLN A 545 -32.19 22.35 -25.87
N LEU A 546 -30.95 22.84 -25.69
CA LEU A 546 -29.73 22.07 -25.94
C LEU A 546 -29.67 20.81 -25.05
N TYR A 547 -30.02 20.89 -23.77
CA TYR A 547 -30.13 19.72 -22.90
C TYR A 547 -31.14 18.70 -23.45
N VAL A 548 -32.33 19.13 -23.87
CA VAL A 548 -33.36 18.22 -24.42
C VAL A 548 -32.98 17.61 -25.77
N ASP A 549 -32.33 18.37 -26.63
CA ASP A 549 -31.81 17.88 -27.91
C ASP A 549 -30.68 16.85 -27.67
N HIS A 550 -29.80 17.12 -26.71
CA HIS A 550 -28.74 16.22 -26.26
C HIS A 550 -29.29 14.88 -25.73
N LEU A 551 -30.40 14.89 -24.97
CA LEU A 551 -31.08 13.66 -24.53
C LEU A 551 -31.61 12.82 -25.70
N SER A 552 -31.90 13.45 -26.85
CA SER A 552 -32.48 12.81 -28.03
C SER A 552 -31.46 12.45 -29.12
N ALA A 553 -30.19 12.82 -28.97
CA ALA A 553 -29.17 12.73 -30.01
C ALA A 553 -28.49 11.35 -30.07
N TRP A 554 -29.02 10.45 -30.91
CA TRP A 554 -28.51 9.08 -31.08
C TRP A 554 -27.18 8.97 -31.84
N ASP A 555 -26.79 10.00 -32.60
CA ASP A 555 -25.46 10.07 -33.19
C ASP A 555 -24.47 10.67 -32.18
N PRO A 556 -23.37 9.97 -31.82
CA PRO A 556 -22.45 10.46 -30.78
C PRO A 556 -21.76 11.78 -31.11
N ALA A 557 -21.50 12.09 -32.38
CA ALA A 557 -20.83 13.32 -32.78
C ALA A 557 -21.80 14.52 -32.73
N GLU A 558 -23.06 14.32 -33.10
CA GLU A 558 -24.11 15.33 -32.89
C GLU A 558 -24.39 15.53 -31.40
N ARG A 559 -24.46 14.45 -30.60
CA ARG A 559 -24.63 14.54 -29.15
C ARG A 559 -23.49 15.33 -28.48
N GLN A 560 -22.25 15.07 -28.90
CA GLN A 560 -21.05 15.83 -28.50
C GLN A 560 -21.17 17.31 -28.89
N ARG A 561 -21.59 17.63 -30.13
CA ARG A 561 -21.75 19.01 -30.59
C ARG A 561 -22.71 19.78 -29.70
N ILE A 562 -23.86 19.19 -29.38
CA ILE A 562 -24.90 19.79 -28.54
C ILE A 562 -24.40 19.95 -27.09
N THR A 563 -23.73 18.95 -26.50
CA THR A 563 -23.07 19.07 -25.18
C THR A 563 -22.13 20.27 -25.13
N ARG A 564 -21.24 20.41 -26.12
CA ARG A 564 -20.25 21.48 -26.17
C ARG A 564 -20.88 22.85 -26.37
N GLU A 565 -22.00 22.94 -27.08
CA GLU A 565 -22.77 24.19 -27.20
C GLU A 565 -23.48 24.58 -25.90
N ALA A 566 -23.99 23.60 -25.13
CA ALA A 566 -24.55 23.84 -23.80
C ALA A 566 -23.46 24.29 -22.80
N GLU A 567 -22.34 23.57 -22.74
CA GLU A 567 -21.15 23.94 -21.95
C GLU A 567 -20.64 25.34 -22.27
N LYS A 568 -20.57 25.68 -23.58
CA LYS A 568 -20.16 27.00 -24.05
C LYS A 568 -21.12 28.10 -23.60
N LEU A 569 -22.44 27.88 -23.70
CA LEU A 569 -23.44 28.84 -23.27
C LEU A 569 -23.36 29.11 -21.76
N HIS A 570 -23.24 28.06 -20.95
CA HIS A 570 -23.03 28.18 -19.51
C HIS A 570 -21.69 28.88 -19.17
N TYR A 571 -20.59 28.55 -19.84
CA TYR A 571 -19.31 29.27 -19.68
C TYR A 571 -19.44 30.76 -20.04
N GLN A 572 -20.23 31.10 -21.06
CA GLN A 572 -20.48 32.49 -21.44
C GLN A 572 -21.33 33.25 -20.41
N SER A 573 -22.35 32.63 -19.81
CA SER A 573 -23.22 33.27 -18.81
C SER A 573 -22.48 33.57 -17.49
N ALA A 574 -21.36 32.86 -17.26
CA ALA A 574 -20.49 32.95 -16.09
C ALA A 574 -21.24 32.77 -14.75
N VAL A 575 -22.34 32.00 -14.75
CA VAL A 575 -23.11 31.71 -13.53
C VAL A 575 -22.34 30.81 -12.56
N TYR A 576 -21.47 29.93 -13.09
CA TYR A 576 -20.29 29.44 -12.38
C TYR A 576 -18.99 30.08 -12.87
N ILE A 577 -18.04 30.21 -11.94
CA ILE A 577 -16.60 30.39 -12.22
C ILE A 577 -15.86 29.13 -11.74
N ILE A 578 -15.92 28.07 -12.55
CA ILE A 578 -15.21 26.80 -12.29
C ILE A 578 -13.70 27.05 -12.22
N PHE A 579 -13.05 26.91 -11.07
CA PHE A 579 -11.65 27.32 -10.87
C PHE A 579 -10.65 26.29 -11.42
N ILE A 580 -10.89 25.02 -11.11
CA ILE A 580 -9.93 23.93 -11.25
C ILE A 580 -10.68 22.60 -11.46
N TYR A 581 -10.12 21.72 -12.28
CA TYR A 581 -10.42 20.29 -12.28
C TYR A 581 -9.35 19.60 -11.42
N ASN A 582 -9.76 19.00 -10.32
CA ASN A 582 -8.82 18.54 -9.29
C ASN A 582 -8.04 17.31 -9.77
N TYR A 583 -6.78 17.20 -9.33
CA TYR A 583 -6.12 15.90 -9.33
C TYR A 583 -6.46 15.15 -8.04
N GLY A 584 -6.89 13.90 -8.19
CA GLY A 584 -6.93 12.96 -7.07
C GLY A 584 -5.49 12.56 -6.73
N GLN A 585 -5.17 12.50 -5.43
CA GLN A 585 -3.79 12.54 -4.93
C GLN A 585 -3.49 11.33 -4.07
N TRP A 586 -3.25 10.23 -4.76
CA TRP A 586 -3.28 8.89 -4.20
C TRP A 586 -1.88 8.40 -3.83
N ALA A 587 -1.77 7.73 -2.69
CA ALA A 587 -0.60 6.92 -2.36
C ALA A 587 -1.05 5.49 -2.07
N TYR A 588 -0.28 4.50 -2.52
CA TYR A 588 -0.55 3.09 -2.28
C TYR A 588 0.71 2.24 -2.10
N ARG A 589 0.59 1.14 -1.34
CA ARG A 589 1.66 0.20 -1.01
C ARG A 589 1.83 -0.86 -2.09
N THR A 590 3.08 -1.18 -2.41
CA THR A 590 3.45 -2.14 -3.47
C THR A 590 4.21 -3.35 -2.95
N ASP A 591 4.26 -3.57 -1.64
CA ASP A 591 4.90 -4.73 -1.00
C ASP A 591 3.94 -5.83 -0.53
N GLU A 592 2.64 -5.55 -0.43
CA GLU A 592 1.61 -6.55 -0.13
C GLU A 592 0.68 -6.82 -1.33
N TYR A 593 0.65 -5.97 -2.36
CA TYR A 593 -0.33 -6.02 -3.46
C TYR A 593 0.23 -5.82 -4.87
N THR A 594 -0.44 -6.47 -5.82
CA THR A 594 -0.34 -6.26 -7.28
C THR A 594 -1.72 -5.98 -7.86
N GLY A 595 -1.80 -5.52 -9.11
CA GLY A 595 -3.07 -5.21 -9.79
C GLY A 595 -3.49 -3.73 -9.72
N TRP A 596 -2.70 -2.86 -9.09
CA TRP A 596 -2.93 -1.41 -9.04
C TRP A 596 -3.22 -0.80 -10.44
N GLY A 597 -2.36 -1.07 -11.43
CA GLY A 597 -2.48 -0.54 -12.79
C GLY A 597 -1.89 0.87 -12.93
N ASP A 598 -2.38 1.62 -13.93
CA ASP A 598 -2.04 3.02 -14.18
C ASP A 598 -3.35 3.81 -14.32
N TRP A 599 -3.64 4.71 -13.35
CA TRP A 599 -4.89 5.49 -13.35
C TRP A 599 -4.72 6.89 -13.96
N VAL A 600 -3.56 7.18 -14.59
CA VAL A 600 -3.42 8.28 -15.54
C VAL A 600 -3.93 7.84 -16.91
N VAL A 601 -3.70 6.57 -17.26
CA VAL A 601 -4.23 5.94 -18.49
C VAL A 601 -5.67 5.46 -18.29
N HIS A 602 -5.96 4.77 -17.18
CA HIS A 602 -7.27 4.17 -16.88
C HIS A 602 -7.90 4.82 -15.63
N PRO A 603 -8.44 6.04 -15.73
CA PRO A 603 -8.80 6.86 -14.57
C PRO A 603 -9.86 6.27 -13.66
N TYR A 604 -10.73 5.39 -14.16
CA TYR A 604 -11.80 4.77 -13.38
C TYR A 604 -11.31 3.58 -12.53
N ARG A 605 -9.99 3.34 -12.48
CA ARG A 605 -9.36 2.52 -11.43
C ARG A 605 -9.20 3.25 -10.09
N GLN A 606 -9.38 4.57 -10.05
CA GLN A 606 -9.36 5.36 -8.80
C GLN A 606 -10.44 4.90 -7.81
N LEU A 607 -10.18 5.07 -6.52
CA LEU A 607 -11.11 4.68 -5.45
C LEU A 607 -12.43 5.47 -5.46
N ASN A 608 -12.45 6.67 -6.06
CA ASN A 608 -13.66 7.46 -6.26
C ASN A 608 -14.51 7.02 -7.48
N ALA A 609 -14.17 5.96 -8.21
CA ALA A 609 -14.98 5.43 -9.32
C ALA A 609 -16.19 4.59 -8.81
N PHE A 610 -17.00 5.17 -7.94
CA PHE A 610 -17.89 4.50 -6.99
C PHE A 610 -19.23 3.97 -7.54
N TRP A 611 -19.55 4.19 -8.82
CA TRP A 611 -20.81 3.74 -9.43
C TRP A 611 -20.98 2.22 -9.50
N THR A 612 -19.90 1.50 -9.25
CA THR A 612 -19.86 0.18 -8.61
C THR A 612 -18.59 0.17 -7.74
N ALA A 613 -18.20 -0.98 -7.18
CA ALA A 613 -16.82 -1.15 -6.76
C ALA A 613 -15.88 -0.80 -7.94
N PRO A 614 -14.89 0.09 -7.76
CA PRO A 614 -13.90 0.38 -8.78
C PRO A 614 -13.25 -0.91 -9.32
N PRO A 615 -13.02 -1.05 -10.64
CA PRO A 615 -12.41 -2.24 -11.26
C PRO A 615 -11.12 -2.72 -10.57
N LEU A 616 -10.37 -1.79 -9.97
CA LEU A 616 -9.24 -2.03 -9.08
C LEU A 616 -9.52 -3.14 -8.05
N PHE A 617 -10.62 -3.10 -7.31
CA PHE A 617 -10.93 -4.11 -6.26
C PHE A 617 -11.15 -5.51 -6.82
N LEU A 618 -11.50 -5.63 -8.11
CA LEU A 618 -11.67 -6.92 -8.78
C LEU A 618 -10.35 -7.46 -9.38
N ASP A 619 -9.34 -6.59 -9.55
CA ASP A 619 -8.01 -6.92 -10.08
C ASP A 619 -6.92 -7.04 -9.00
N LEU A 620 -7.09 -6.37 -7.85
CA LEU A 620 -6.14 -6.41 -6.74
C LEU A 620 -5.93 -7.85 -6.27
N ALA A 621 -4.66 -8.24 -6.24
CA ALA A 621 -4.19 -9.57 -5.91
C ALA A 621 -3.00 -9.46 -4.96
N PRO A 622 -2.77 -10.44 -4.07
CA PRO A 622 -1.62 -10.40 -3.17
C PRO A 622 -0.33 -10.34 -3.98
N LEU A 623 0.67 -9.58 -3.52
CA LEU A 623 2.02 -9.73 -4.02
C LEU A 623 2.53 -11.09 -3.55
N VAL A 624 2.47 -12.09 -4.43
CA VAL A 624 3.10 -13.38 -4.20
C VAL A 624 4.60 -13.10 -3.97
N PRO A 625 5.16 -13.36 -2.77
CA PRO A 625 6.53 -13.00 -2.48
C PRO A 625 7.45 -13.77 -3.42
N VAL A 626 8.40 -13.06 -4.03
CA VAL A 626 9.37 -13.60 -4.99
C VAL A 626 10.16 -14.74 -4.32
N GLN A 627 9.81 -16.00 -4.60
CA GLN A 627 10.25 -17.19 -3.83
C GLN A 627 11.65 -17.66 -4.24
N ARG A 628 12.60 -16.72 -4.35
CA ARG A 628 13.96 -17.01 -4.81
C ARG A 628 14.59 -18.12 -3.97
N PRO A 629 15.25 -19.11 -4.61
CA PRO A 629 16.20 -19.94 -3.89
C PRO A 629 17.30 -19.05 -3.30
N THR A 630 17.90 -19.47 -2.19
CA THR A 630 19.07 -18.80 -1.61
C THR A 630 20.27 -19.72 -1.70
N VAL A 631 21.41 -19.19 -2.15
CA VAL A 631 22.60 -19.97 -2.49
C VAL A 631 23.74 -19.62 -1.55
N SER A 632 24.36 -20.66 -0.99
CA SER A 632 25.61 -20.56 -0.24
C SER A 632 26.68 -21.42 -0.89
N LEU A 633 27.90 -20.89 -0.96
CA LEU A 633 29.06 -21.53 -1.57
C LEU A 633 30.27 -21.32 -0.65
N LEU A 634 31.18 -22.30 -0.58
CA LEU A 634 32.34 -22.25 0.31
C LEU A 634 33.64 -22.14 -0.50
N ASP A 635 34.58 -21.33 -0.01
CA ASP A 635 35.94 -21.29 -0.53
C ASP A 635 36.63 -22.66 -0.33
N VAL A 636 37.40 -23.10 -1.33
CA VAL A 636 38.16 -24.36 -1.26
C VAL A 636 39.56 -24.18 -1.83
N SER A 637 40.54 -24.88 -1.28
CA SER A 637 41.92 -24.91 -1.81
C SER A 637 42.27 -26.31 -2.34
N GLY A 638 43.17 -26.35 -3.33
CA GLY A 638 43.57 -27.59 -3.99
C GLY A 638 44.89 -27.47 -4.75
N ARG A 639 45.24 -28.51 -5.50
CA ARG A 639 46.42 -28.53 -6.38
C ARG A 639 46.01 -28.74 -7.84
N PRO A 640 46.72 -28.14 -8.81
CA PRO A 640 46.55 -28.45 -10.21
C PRO A 640 46.69 -29.95 -10.49
N GLY A 641 45.80 -30.51 -11.32
CA GLY A 641 45.78 -31.93 -11.65
C GLY A 641 45.23 -32.87 -10.56
N VAL A 642 44.78 -32.34 -9.41
CA VAL A 642 44.08 -33.11 -8.37
C VAL A 642 42.61 -32.69 -8.31
N ALA A 643 41.70 -33.67 -8.21
CA ALA A 643 40.28 -33.40 -8.10
C ALA A 643 39.92 -32.75 -6.75
N VAL A 644 39.19 -31.64 -6.80
CA VAL A 644 38.69 -30.87 -5.66
C VAL A 644 37.16 -31.02 -5.61
N THR A 645 36.61 -31.35 -4.44
CA THR A 645 35.16 -31.37 -4.23
C THR A 645 34.66 -29.97 -3.88
N ILE A 646 33.95 -29.33 -4.80
CA ILE A 646 33.22 -28.09 -4.58
C ILE A 646 31.87 -28.43 -3.93
N THR A 647 31.48 -27.70 -2.90
CA THR A 647 30.22 -27.93 -2.16
C THR A 647 29.50 -26.62 -1.91
N GLY A 648 28.18 -26.61 -2.12
CA GLY A 648 27.29 -25.47 -1.84
C GLY A 648 25.91 -25.94 -1.37
N THR A 649 25.16 -25.05 -0.72
CA THR A 649 23.79 -25.35 -0.26
C THR A 649 22.81 -24.39 -0.91
N ILE A 650 21.75 -24.94 -1.51
CA ILE A 650 20.59 -24.21 -2.04
C ILE A 650 19.45 -24.39 -1.03
N THR A 651 18.84 -23.30 -0.59
CA THR A 651 17.63 -23.33 0.25
C THR A 651 16.51 -22.60 -0.48
N ASP A 652 15.53 -23.36 -0.95
CA ASP A 652 14.43 -22.90 -1.80
C ASP A 652 13.08 -23.03 -1.06
N PRO A 653 12.21 -22.00 -1.03
CA PRO A 653 10.85 -22.10 -0.51
C PRO A 653 9.92 -23.01 -1.34
N VAL A 654 10.09 -23.05 -2.68
CA VAL A 654 9.30 -23.88 -3.61
C VAL A 654 9.70 -25.36 -3.47
N GLY A 655 10.98 -25.60 -3.23
CA GLY A 655 11.55 -26.90 -2.88
C GLY A 655 12.09 -27.71 -4.06
N SER A 656 12.03 -27.19 -5.29
CA SER A 656 12.51 -27.88 -6.48
C SER A 656 12.88 -26.92 -7.61
N GLY A 657 13.97 -27.21 -8.32
CA GLY A 657 14.45 -26.37 -9.41
C GLY A 657 15.69 -26.93 -10.10
N THR A 658 16.43 -26.03 -10.77
CA THR A 658 17.69 -26.32 -11.48
C THR A 658 18.86 -25.56 -10.87
N TRP A 659 20.08 -26.04 -11.08
CA TRP A 659 21.31 -25.34 -10.69
C TRP A 659 22.41 -25.48 -11.73
N THR A 660 23.27 -24.47 -11.81
CA THR A 660 24.46 -24.40 -12.67
C THR A 660 25.65 -23.92 -11.85
N LEU A 661 26.76 -24.65 -11.91
CA LEU A 661 28.03 -24.34 -11.27
C LEU A 661 29.09 -24.07 -12.34
N ASP A 662 29.43 -22.80 -12.53
CA ASP A 662 30.56 -22.32 -13.31
C ASP A 662 31.85 -22.47 -12.47
N PHE A 663 32.88 -23.05 -13.08
CA PHE A 663 34.18 -23.33 -12.44
C PHE A 663 35.17 -22.16 -12.53
N GLY A 664 34.88 -21.11 -13.29
CA GLY A 664 35.74 -19.93 -13.43
C GLY A 664 37.05 -20.15 -14.18
N ASP A 665 37.32 -21.37 -14.68
CA ASP A 665 38.52 -21.71 -15.46
C ASP A 665 38.27 -21.85 -16.98
N GLY A 666 37.01 -21.68 -17.41
CA GLY A 666 36.60 -21.80 -18.82
C GLY A 666 36.34 -23.24 -19.28
N THR A 667 36.29 -24.21 -18.36
CA THR A 667 35.73 -25.54 -18.64
C THR A 667 34.19 -25.51 -18.62
N THR A 668 33.53 -26.60 -19.03
CA THR A 668 32.06 -26.67 -19.11
C THR A 668 31.41 -26.75 -17.72
N ASP A 669 30.51 -25.82 -17.41
CA ASP A 669 29.68 -25.79 -16.20
C ASP A 669 29.04 -27.15 -15.85
N ALA A 670 28.97 -27.46 -14.55
CA ALA A 670 28.16 -28.57 -14.06
C ALA A 670 26.71 -28.11 -13.84
N THR A 671 25.75 -28.80 -14.45
CA THR A 671 24.31 -28.52 -14.31
C THR A 671 23.57 -29.66 -13.62
N GLY A 672 22.55 -29.37 -12.81
CA GLY A 672 21.71 -30.39 -12.19
C GLY A 672 20.33 -29.90 -11.79
N THR A 673 19.58 -30.78 -11.13
CA THR A 673 18.23 -30.52 -10.60
C THR A 673 18.16 -30.87 -9.12
N TYR A 674 17.25 -30.22 -8.40
CA TYR A 674 16.92 -30.53 -7.01
C TYR A 674 15.40 -30.65 -6.83
N ALA A 675 14.99 -31.47 -5.86
CA ALA A 675 13.58 -31.77 -5.58
C ALA A 675 13.29 -31.88 -4.06
N THR A 676 14.18 -31.31 -3.25
CA THR A 676 14.12 -31.22 -1.79
C THR A 676 14.86 -29.96 -1.35
N SER A 677 14.37 -29.28 -0.32
CA SER A 677 15.03 -28.11 0.28
C SER A 677 15.31 -28.35 1.77
N PRO A 678 16.51 -28.02 2.30
CA PRO A 678 17.69 -27.57 1.55
C PRO A 678 18.32 -28.70 0.72
N TYR A 679 18.99 -28.33 -0.36
CA TYR A 679 19.75 -29.23 -1.25
C TYR A 679 21.25 -28.93 -1.18
N THR A 680 22.07 -29.98 -1.11
CA THR A 680 23.54 -29.85 -1.17
C THR A 680 24.04 -30.18 -2.57
N VAL A 681 24.56 -29.16 -3.27
CA VAL A 681 25.34 -29.34 -4.49
C VAL A 681 26.73 -29.86 -4.09
N SER A 682 27.17 -30.96 -4.68
CA SER A 682 28.54 -31.47 -4.49
C SER A 682 29.08 -32.02 -5.81
N VAL A 683 30.17 -31.42 -6.29
CA VAL A 683 30.74 -31.67 -7.63
C VAL A 683 32.26 -31.77 -7.52
N GLN A 684 32.87 -32.73 -8.21
CA GLN A 684 34.33 -32.80 -8.32
C GLN A 684 34.81 -32.18 -9.63
N HIS A 685 35.79 -31.28 -9.54
CA HIS A 685 36.46 -30.68 -10.69
C HIS A 685 37.98 -30.71 -10.52
N THR A 686 38.74 -30.68 -11.63
CA THR A 686 40.21 -30.73 -11.64
C THR A 686 40.77 -29.55 -12.43
N TYR A 687 41.25 -28.53 -11.71
CA TYR A 687 41.89 -27.36 -12.31
C TYR A 687 43.23 -27.77 -12.95
N ALA A 688 43.47 -27.36 -14.19
CA ALA A 688 44.67 -27.76 -14.94
C ALA A 688 45.92 -26.90 -14.63
N ALA A 689 45.73 -25.71 -14.05
CA ALA A 689 46.78 -24.74 -13.78
C ALA A 689 46.67 -24.16 -12.36
N ALA A 690 47.79 -23.63 -11.84
CA ALA A 690 47.79 -22.88 -10.59
C ALA A 690 47.20 -21.48 -10.80
N GLY A 691 46.41 -21.01 -9.85
CA GLY A 691 45.68 -19.74 -9.97
C GLY A 691 44.55 -19.61 -8.96
N ASN A 692 43.90 -18.44 -8.97
CA ASN A 692 42.70 -18.16 -8.21
C ASN A 692 41.52 -18.08 -9.19
N PHE A 693 40.53 -18.96 -9.03
CA PHE A 693 39.36 -19.05 -9.89
C PHE A 693 38.11 -18.65 -9.09
N THR A 694 37.26 -17.79 -9.64
CA THR A 694 35.98 -17.43 -9.02
C THR A 694 34.92 -18.40 -9.49
N ILE A 695 34.46 -19.27 -8.59
CA ILE A 695 33.37 -20.21 -8.87
C ILE A 695 32.02 -19.56 -8.58
N ARG A 696 31.02 -19.87 -9.41
CA ARG A 696 29.69 -19.28 -9.34
C ARG A 696 28.62 -20.37 -9.39
N LEU A 697 27.89 -20.54 -8.30
CA LEU A 697 26.70 -21.39 -8.23
C LEU A 697 25.45 -20.50 -8.43
N THR A 698 24.69 -20.78 -9.48
CA THR A 698 23.40 -20.15 -9.74
C THR A 698 22.31 -21.20 -9.57
N ALA A 699 21.24 -20.87 -8.85
CA ALA A 699 20.03 -21.70 -8.73
C ALA A 699 18.83 -20.98 -9.37
N ASP A 700 17.89 -21.72 -9.94
CA ASP A 700 16.64 -21.22 -10.55
C ASP A 700 15.49 -22.17 -10.17
N ASN A 701 14.42 -21.65 -9.56
CA ASN A 701 13.24 -22.43 -9.16
C ASN A 701 12.23 -22.65 -10.32
N GLY A 702 12.46 -22.03 -11.49
CA GLY A 702 11.59 -22.10 -12.66
C GLY A 702 10.39 -21.16 -12.63
N VAL A 703 10.15 -20.46 -11.52
CA VAL A 703 9.14 -19.39 -11.39
C VAL A 703 9.80 -18.08 -11.84
N ALA A 704 9.32 -17.51 -12.96
CA ALA A 704 9.72 -16.18 -13.46
C ALA A 704 11.24 -15.90 -13.59
N GLN A 705 12.09 -16.95 -13.70
CA GLN A 705 13.57 -16.85 -13.62
C GLN A 705 14.06 -16.21 -12.31
N GLU A 706 13.46 -16.61 -11.20
CA GLU A 706 13.90 -16.26 -9.86
C GLU A 706 15.22 -16.95 -9.50
N THR A 707 16.33 -16.32 -9.90
CA THR A 707 17.68 -16.79 -9.56
C THR A 707 18.28 -16.12 -8.33
N ASP A 708 19.17 -16.85 -7.65
CA ASP A 708 20.19 -16.31 -6.74
C ASP A 708 21.58 -16.90 -7.07
N VAL A 709 22.64 -16.23 -6.63
CA VAL A 709 24.03 -16.44 -7.09
C VAL A 709 25.02 -16.43 -5.92
N GLY A 710 25.48 -17.61 -5.53
CA GLY A 710 26.60 -17.79 -4.61
C GLY A 710 27.93 -17.72 -5.35
N ASN A 711 28.88 -16.92 -4.87
CA ASN A 711 30.24 -16.84 -5.39
C ASN A 711 31.25 -17.28 -4.32
N ALA A 712 32.30 -17.99 -4.72
CA ALA A 712 33.42 -18.37 -3.85
C ALA A 712 34.74 -18.44 -4.64
N MET A 713 35.86 -18.55 -3.95
CA MET A 713 37.20 -18.63 -4.55
C MET A 713 37.78 -20.04 -4.44
N ILE A 714 38.34 -20.54 -5.55
CA ILE A 714 39.21 -21.71 -5.56
C ILE A 714 40.66 -21.26 -5.69
N SER A 715 41.49 -21.65 -4.72
CA SER A 715 42.94 -21.43 -4.76
C SER A 715 43.67 -22.70 -5.16
N ALA A 716 44.13 -22.79 -6.41
CA ALA A 716 44.95 -23.88 -6.92
C ALA A 716 46.43 -23.54 -6.76
N VAL A 717 47.11 -24.17 -5.80
CA VAL A 717 48.50 -23.83 -5.43
C VAL A 717 49.50 -24.66 -6.24
N ALA A 718 50.54 -24.01 -6.79
CA ALA A 718 51.62 -24.71 -7.49
C ALA A 718 52.47 -25.54 -6.51
N ASN A 719 52.87 -26.75 -6.93
CA ASN A 719 53.71 -27.63 -6.13
C ASN A 719 55.17 -27.17 -6.18
N LEU A 720 55.78 -26.94 -5.01
CA LEU A 720 57.18 -26.56 -4.81
C LEU A 720 58.01 -27.79 -4.42
N PRO A 721 59.32 -27.80 -4.68
CA PRO A 721 60.16 -28.92 -4.29
C PRO A 721 60.40 -28.97 -2.78
N PRO A 722 60.46 -30.17 -2.14
CA PRO A 722 60.69 -30.30 -0.70
C PRO A 722 61.95 -29.58 -0.26
N ASP A 723 61.86 -28.72 0.76
CA ASP A 723 62.95 -27.90 1.24
C ASP A 723 63.45 -28.35 2.63
N GLN A 724 64.42 -27.62 3.18
CA GLN A 724 65.09 -27.93 4.47
C GLN A 724 65.62 -29.39 4.56
N VAL A 725 65.90 -30.02 3.42
CA VAL A 725 66.29 -31.42 3.33
C VAL A 725 67.66 -31.64 3.94
N ALA A 726 67.73 -32.39 5.05
CA ALA A 726 68.93 -32.56 5.84
C ALA A 726 69.19 -34.04 6.16
N LEU A 727 70.44 -34.46 5.93
CA LEU A 727 70.96 -35.76 6.32
C LEU A 727 71.87 -35.61 7.54
N THR A 728 71.71 -36.47 8.55
CA THR A 728 72.64 -36.63 9.67
C THR A 728 72.96 -38.11 9.88
N ALA A 729 74.01 -38.39 10.66
CA ALA A 729 74.39 -39.73 11.10
C ALA A 729 74.70 -39.66 12.60
N ASP A 730 74.33 -40.68 13.36
CA ASP A 730 74.68 -40.77 14.80
C ASP A 730 76.18 -40.96 15.03
N LYS A 731 76.87 -41.56 14.05
CA LYS A 731 78.33 -41.80 14.04
C LYS A 731 78.90 -41.51 12.65
N THR A 732 80.10 -40.94 12.61
CA THR A 732 80.87 -40.70 11.37
C THR A 732 82.21 -41.44 11.33
N THR A 733 82.58 -42.15 12.40
CA THR A 733 83.70 -43.09 12.42
C THR A 733 83.30 -44.33 13.22
N VAL A 734 83.48 -45.51 12.63
CA VAL A 734 82.99 -46.80 13.18
C VAL A 734 83.91 -47.97 12.85
N ALA A 735 83.74 -49.08 13.57
CA ALA A 735 84.38 -50.36 13.24
C ALA A 735 83.63 -51.11 12.12
N PRO A 736 84.27 -52.01 11.35
CA PRO A 736 83.58 -52.89 10.40
C PRO A 736 82.49 -53.73 11.09
N GLY A 737 81.28 -53.73 10.52
CA GLY A 737 80.10 -54.40 11.07
C GLY A 737 79.37 -53.65 12.18
N GLU A 738 79.84 -52.46 12.60
CA GLU A 738 79.13 -51.62 13.57
C GLU A 738 77.96 -50.87 12.90
N LEU A 739 76.85 -50.74 13.63
CA LEU A 739 75.65 -50.04 13.16
C LEU A 739 75.79 -48.52 13.23
N VAL A 740 75.40 -47.86 12.12
CA VAL A 740 75.21 -46.41 11.99
C VAL A 740 73.74 -46.15 11.67
N ASN A 741 73.16 -45.15 12.33
CA ASN A 741 71.79 -44.70 12.13
C ASN A 741 71.81 -43.33 11.42
N PHE A 742 71.17 -43.25 10.25
CA PHE A 742 71.11 -42.06 9.41
C PHE A 742 69.72 -41.45 9.45
N THR A 743 69.60 -40.21 9.94
CA THR A 743 68.32 -39.49 9.90
C THR A 743 68.28 -38.60 8.66
N LEU A 744 67.27 -38.79 7.83
CA LEU A 744 66.96 -37.92 6.69
C LEU A 744 65.64 -37.19 6.94
N SER A 745 65.67 -35.86 6.96
CA SER A 745 64.50 -35.00 7.14
C SER A 745 64.19 -34.21 5.87
N GLY A 746 62.95 -33.76 5.73
CA GLY A 746 62.50 -32.84 4.68
C GLY A 746 61.22 -32.11 5.10
N HIS A 747 61.08 -30.87 4.66
CA HIS A 747 59.87 -30.05 4.80
C HIS A 747 59.15 -29.95 3.46
N ASP A 748 57.83 -29.76 3.52
CA ASP A 748 56.96 -29.55 2.37
C ASP A 748 55.98 -28.42 2.68
N ALA A 749 56.00 -27.37 1.87
CA ALA A 749 55.15 -26.19 2.06
C ALA A 749 53.68 -26.47 1.71
N GLU A 750 53.40 -27.33 0.74
CA GLU A 750 52.02 -27.72 0.37
C GLU A 750 51.55 -28.99 1.09
N GLY A 751 52.48 -29.85 1.52
CA GLY A 751 52.27 -31.12 2.22
C GLY A 751 52.15 -32.33 1.27
N GLY A 752 51.61 -33.45 1.76
CA GLY A 752 51.41 -34.66 0.97
C GLY A 752 52.42 -35.75 1.28
N THR A 753 52.73 -36.62 0.30
CA THR A 753 53.54 -37.83 0.52
C THR A 753 55.00 -37.60 0.15
N LEU A 754 55.84 -37.42 1.17
CA LEU A 754 57.29 -37.34 1.00
C LEU A 754 57.92 -38.72 0.97
N THR A 755 58.69 -38.99 -0.10
CA THR A 755 59.50 -40.19 -0.30
C THR A 755 60.97 -39.87 -0.01
N PHE A 756 61.53 -40.58 0.96
CA PHE A 756 62.88 -40.44 1.47
C PHE A 756 63.74 -41.54 0.87
N HIS A 757 64.78 -41.18 0.12
CA HIS A 757 65.76 -42.12 -0.45
C HIS A 757 67.14 -41.89 0.17
N ILE A 758 67.87 -42.97 0.44
CA ILE A 758 69.26 -42.92 0.91
C ILE A 758 70.15 -43.89 0.12
N ASN A 759 71.38 -43.48 -0.15
CA ASN A 759 72.45 -44.28 -0.72
C ASN A 759 73.63 -44.23 0.24
N PHE A 760 74.10 -45.38 0.70
CA PHE A 760 75.13 -45.48 1.74
C PHE A 760 76.56 -45.34 1.19
N GLY A 761 76.74 -45.23 -0.12
CA GLY A 761 78.03 -45.01 -0.77
C GLY A 761 78.90 -46.25 -0.92
N ASP A 762 78.46 -47.41 -0.44
CA ASP A 762 79.10 -48.73 -0.62
C ASP A 762 78.49 -49.55 -1.78
N GLY A 763 77.45 -49.01 -2.43
CA GLY A 763 76.65 -49.67 -3.46
C GLY A 763 75.23 -50.03 -3.02
N THR A 764 74.89 -49.89 -1.73
CA THR A 764 73.55 -50.15 -1.19
C THR A 764 72.70 -48.89 -1.04
N THR A 765 71.38 -49.06 -1.09
CA THR A 765 70.37 -48.00 -1.04
C THR A 765 69.11 -48.45 -0.31
N ASP A 766 68.41 -47.54 0.37
CA ASP A 766 67.14 -47.80 1.04
C ASP A 766 66.15 -46.63 0.80
N ASN A 767 64.85 -46.84 1.07
CA ASN A 767 63.83 -45.79 0.97
C ASN A 767 62.60 -46.00 1.88
N ALA A 768 61.87 -44.91 2.13
CA ALA A 768 60.64 -44.91 2.94
C ALA A 768 59.73 -43.73 2.57
N THR A 769 58.47 -43.77 3.02
CA THR A 769 57.47 -42.70 2.76
C THR A 769 56.80 -42.22 4.04
N GLN A 770 56.54 -40.91 4.16
CA GLN A 770 55.67 -40.33 5.19
C GLN A 770 54.71 -39.30 4.57
N VAL A 771 53.51 -39.16 5.16
CA VAL A 771 52.55 -38.13 4.79
C VAL A 771 52.66 -36.95 5.77
N VAL A 772 52.75 -35.73 5.24
CA VAL A 772 52.81 -34.47 5.98
C VAL A 772 51.63 -33.56 5.64
N ALA A 773 51.25 -32.69 6.57
CA ALA A 773 50.35 -31.57 6.29
C ALA A 773 51.10 -30.43 5.57
N ALA A 774 50.39 -29.41 5.10
CA ALA A 774 51.00 -28.20 4.55
C ALA A 774 51.89 -27.48 5.59
N ASN A 775 53.04 -26.99 5.16
CA ASN A 775 54.16 -26.54 6.00
C ASN A 775 54.58 -27.60 7.05
N GLY A 776 54.65 -28.86 6.63
CA GLY A 776 54.96 -30.00 7.49
C GLY A 776 56.39 -30.52 7.30
N THR A 777 57.04 -30.93 8.38
CA THR A 777 58.34 -31.61 8.34
C THR A 777 58.20 -33.08 8.71
N ALA A 778 58.76 -33.96 7.89
CA ALA A 778 58.89 -35.39 8.16
C ALA A 778 60.36 -35.79 8.37
N SER A 779 60.58 -36.95 8.98
CA SER A 779 61.93 -37.49 9.21
C SER A 779 61.90 -39.02 9.32
N VAL A 780 62.84 -39.67 8.64
CA VAL A 780 63.04 -41.13 8.66
C VAL A 780 64.44 -41.45 9.16
N VAL A 781 64.57 -42.53 9.93
CA VAL A 781 65.86 -43.11 10.34
C VAL A 781 66.11 -44.39 9.53
N PHE A 782 67.28 -44.47 8.91
CA PHE A 782 67.76 -45.61 8.13
C PHE A 782 68.99 -46.24 8.82
N ASN A 783 69.05 -47.56 8.91
CA ASN A 783 70.03 -48.28 9.72
C ASN A 783 70.95 -49.12 8.83
N HIS A 784 72.27 -48.92 8.89
CA HIS A 784 73.22 -49.62 8.01
C HIS A 784 74.51 -50.07 8.72
N THR A 785 75.16 -51.11 8.20
CA THR A 785 76.50 -51.56 8.64
C THR A 785 77.46 -51.65 7.46
N TYR A 786 78.69 -51.17 7.64
CA TYR A 786 79.73 -51.23 6.61
C TYR A 786 80.69 -52.39 6.88
N SER A 787 80.89 -53.27 5.90
CA SER A 787 81.67 -54.51 6.05
C SER A 787 83.17 -54.36 5.77
N ALA A 788 83.60 -53.29 5.10
CA ALA A 788 84.99 -53.03 4.72
C ALA A 788 85.51 -51.69 5.26
N VAL A 789 86.84 -51.58 5.35
CA VAL A 789 87.54 -50.36 5.78
C VAL A 789 87.63 -49.38 4.60
N GLY A 790 87.21 -48.13 4.80
CA GLY A 790 87.13 -47.12 3.75
C GLY A 790 86.43 -45.83 4.18
N GLU A 791 86.30 -44.89 3.24
CA GLU A 791 85.46 -43.68 3.38
C GLU A 791 84.27 -43.78 2.43
N TYR A 792 83.07 -43.63 2.98
CA TYR A 792 81.80 -43.83 2.29
C TYR A 792 81.00 -42.53 2.23
N PHE A 793 80.55 -42.15 1.04
CA PHE A 793 79.85 -40.89 0.77
C PHE A 793 78.33 -41.10 0.72
N VAL A 794 77.70 -41.01 1.88
CA VAL A 794 76.26 -41.19 2.08
C VAL A 794 75.50 -40.00 1.52
N ARG A 795 74.51 -40.27 0.67
CA ARG A 795 73.65 -39.27 0.02
C ARG A 795 72.19 -39.57 0.32
N GLY A 796 71.45 -38.55 0.78
CA GLY A 796 70.00 -38.61 0.94
C GLY A 796 69.32 -37.72 -0.09
N SER A 797 68.04 -37.98 -0.37
CA SER A 797 67.18 -37.11 -1.15
C SER A 797 65.72 -37.31 -0.80
N VAL A 798 64.92 -36.25 -0.85
CA VAL A 798 63.48 -36.27 -0.54
C VAL A 798 62.69 -35.80 -1.76
N SER A 799 61.59 -36.49 -2.07
CA SER A 799 60.74 -36.27 -3.24
C SER A 799 59.27 -36.24 -2.85
N ASP A 800 58.49 -35.34 -3.46
CA ASP A 800 57.02 -35.27 -3.35
C ASP A 800 56.28 -36.19 -4.38
N GLY A 801 57.04 -36.94 -5.19
CA GLY A 801 56.52 -37.74 -6.32
C GLY A 801 56.53 -37.05 -7.69
N THR A 802 56.78 -35.74 -7.73
CA THR A 802 56.89 -34.89 -8.93
C THR A 802 58.25 -34.20 -9.07
N THR A 803 58.86 -33.81 -7.94
CA THR A 803 60.18 -33.17 -7.85
C THR A 803 61.08 -33.92 -6.87
N THR A 804 62.36 -33.55 -6.74
CA THR A 804 63.30 -34.18 -5.78
C THR A 804 64.40 -33.21 -5.37
N THR A 805 64.62 -33.07 -4.06
CA THR A 805 65.70 -32.27 -3.48
C THR A 805 66.77 -33.17 -2.85
N LEU A 806 68.04 -32.89 -3.14
CA LEU A 806 69.19 -33.63 -2.58
C LEU A 806 69.58 -33.08 -1.21
N ALA A 807 69.83 -33.97 -0.25
CA ALA A 807 70.46 -33.63 1.02
C ALA A 807 71.97 -33.42 0.86
N THR A 808 72.55 -32.62 1.77
CA THR A 808 74.01 -32.51 1.90
C THR A 808 74.64 -33.88 2.18
N THR A 809 75.64 -34.27 1.37
CA THR A 809 76.38 -35.54 1.51
C THR A 809 77.08 -35.64 2.87
N ARG A 810 77.11 -36.85 3.47
CA ARG A 810 77.85 -37.16 4.70
C ARG A 810 78.91 -38.21 4.45
N THR A 811 80.10 -38.03 5.03
CA THR A 811 81.17 -39.04 4.98
C THR A 811 81.15 -39.89 6.24
N VAL A 812 81.15 -41.21 6.09
CA VAL A 812 81.39 -42.17 7.19
C VAL A 812 82.70 -42.90 6.94
N THR A 813 83.53 -42.98 7.98
CA THR A 813 84.89 -43.52 7.91
C THR A 813 85.00 -44.80 8.70
N VAL A 814 85.23 -45.93 8.05
CA VAL A 814 85.29 -47.24 8.69
C VAL A 814 86.75 -47.60 8.95
N ARG A 815 87.13 -47.89 10.20
CA ARG A 815 88.53 -48.14 10.61
C ARG A 815 88.65 -49.34 11.55
N ALA A 816 89.76 -50.07 11.46
CA ALA A 816 90.01 -51.23 12.31
C ALA A 816 90.32 -50.82 13.78
N PRO A 817 89.86 -51.58 14.79
CA PRO A 817 90.10 -51.28 16.20
C PRO A 817 91.56 -51.49 16.61
N THR A 818 92.09 -50.63 17.49
CA THR A 818 93.48 -50.66 17.96
C THR A 818 93.62 -51.49 19.25
N PRO A 819 94.57 -52.44 19.40
CA PRO A 819 94.62 -53.34 20.57
C PRO A 819 95.33 -52.79 21.82
N GLY A 820 94.72 -53.04 22.99
CA GLY A 820 95.18 -52.82 24.37
C GLY A 820 93.94 -52.65 25.26
N GLY A 821 93.74 -53.28 26.43
CA GLY A 821 94.67 -53.77 27.47
C GLY A 821 94.41 -52.93 28.75
N GLU A 822 94.25 -53.45 29.96
CA GLU A 822 94.28 -54.83 30.48
C GLU A 822 93.64 -54.87 31.90
N ILE A 823 93.33 -56.06 32.45
CA ILE A 823 92.99 -56.41 33.87
C ILE A 823 91.76 -55.77 34.59
N GLY A 824 91.27 -56.48 35.63
CA GLY A 824 90.10 -56.13 36.47
C GLY A 824 90.44 -55.50 37.84
N PRO A 825 89.51 -55.49 38.83
CA PRO A 825 89.19 -56.71 39.59
C PRO A 825 87.69 -56.89 39.95
N ALA A 826 87.37 -57.78 40.91
CA ALA A 826 86.01 -58.28 41.19
C ALA A 826 85.53 -58.11 42.66
N GLY A 827 84.21 -58.22 42.87
CA GLY A 827 83.53 -58.31 44.17
C GLY A 827 82.49 -57.19 44.41
N ILE A 828 81.40 -57.37 45.17
CA ILE A 828 80.87 -58.57 45.87
C ILE A 828 79.31 -58.54 45.78
N ASP A 829 78.69 -59.73 45.87
CA ASP A 829 77.26 -59.99 46.03
C ASP A 829 76.58 -59.25 47.21
N MET A 830 75.30 -58.88 47.04
CA MET A 830 74.36 -58.80 48.17
C MET A 830 72.88 -58.85 47.72
N THR A 831 72.22 -59.99 47.94
CA THR A 831 70.75 -60.06 47.88
C THR A 831 70.11 -59.48 49.14
N LEU A 832 69.60 -58.24 49.10
CA LEU A 832 68.29 -57.87 49.70
C LEU A 832 67.87 -56.40 49.40
N VAL A 833 66.59 -56.14 49.69
CA VAL A 833 65.85 -54.86 49.72
C VAL A 833 64.93 -54.63 48.52
N ALA A 834 63.72 -55.17 48.64
CA ALA A 834 62.53 -54.63 47.99
C ALA A 834 62.08 -53.33 48.71
N VAL A 835 61.13 -52.61 48.09
CA VAL A 835 60.45 -51.40 48.63
C VAL A 835 61.27 -50.10 48.63
N LEU A 836 61.46 -49.47 47.46
CA LEU A 836 61.68 -48.00 47.39
C LEU A 836 61.34 -47.27 46.06
N VAL A 837 60.58 -47.86 45.13
CA VAL A 837 60.16 -47.15 43.88
C VAL A 837 58.66 -46.79 43.87
N ALA A 838 57.81 -47.52 44.60
CA ALA A 838 56.35 -47.27 44.65
C ALA A 838 55.94 -45.94 45.30
N VAL A 839 56.87 -45.22 45.96
CA VAL A 839 56.58 -44.02 46.76
C VAL A 839 56.66 -42.72 45.94
N VAL A 840 57.46 -42.67 44.87
CA VAL A 840 57.69 -41.43 44.10
C VAL A 840 56.47 -41.06 43.23
N ILE A 841 55.79 -42.05 42.66
CA ILE A 841 54.66 -41.82 41.73
C ILE A 841 53.41 -41.32 42.48
N ALA A 842 53.23 -41.70 43.75
CA ALA A 842 52.10 -41.24 44.58
C ALA A 842 52.18 -39.75 44.96
N ALA A 843 53.39 -39.18 45.02
CA ALA A 843 53.59 -37.79 45.47
C ALA A 843 53.14 -36.74 44.45
N ALA A 844 53.31 -37.01 43.15
CA ALA A 844 52.98 -36.04 42.09
C ALA A 844 51.47 -35.78 41.95
N VAL A 845 50.64 -36.84 42.07
CA VAL A 845 49.18 -36.75 41.87
C VAL A 845 48.49 -36.03 43.04
N GLY A 846 48.98 -36.19 44.27
CA GLY A 846 48.40 -35.54 45.45
C GLY A 846 48.49 -34.01 45.44
N ILE A 847 49.60 -33.46 44.92
CA ILE A 847 49.86 -32.01 44.91
C ILE A 847 48.90 -31.27 43.94
N ALA A 848 48.64 -31.85 42.77
CA ALA A 848 47.74 -31.28 41.77
C ALA A 848 46.27 -31.18 42.26
N LEU A 849 45.81 -32.17 43.04
CA LEU A 849 44.44 -32.20 43.57
C LEU A 849 44.24 -31.29 44.80
N TRP A 850 45.30 -31.03 45.57
CA TRP A 850 45.26 -30.11 46.72
C TRP A 850 45.11 -28.65 46.29
N ALA A 851 45.87 -28.22 45.28
CA ALA A 851 45.84 -26.83 44.78
C ALA A 851 44.47 -26.41 44.23
N ARG A 852 43.72 -27.35 43.60
CA ARG A 852 42.46 -27.05 42.90
C ARG A 852 41.25 -26.83 43.83
N ARG A 853 41.36 -27.15 45.12
CA ARG A 853 40.26 -27.05 46.11
C ARG A 853 40.28 -25.80 47.01
N ARG A 854 41.25 -24.87 46.85
CA ARG A 854 41.42 -23.71 47.75
C ARG A 854 41.26 -22.32 47.11
N ARG A 855 40.69 -22.24 45.89
CA ARG A 855 40.46 -20.98 45.14
C ARG A 855 39.01 -20.77 44.64
N LYS A 856 38.02 -21.27 45.40
CA LYS A 856 36.62 -20.80 45.35
C LYS A 856 36.10 -20.65 46.77
N GLY A 857 35.90 -19.40 47.20
CA GLY A 857 35.36 -19.04 48.51
C GLY A 857 36.06 -17.82 49.10
N LYS A 858 35.28 -16.77 49.39
CA LYS A 858 35.66 -15.44 49.92
C LYS A 858 36.46 -14.55 48.94
N GLU A 859 36.21 -13.24 48.86
CA GLU A 859 35.11 -12.43 49.42
C GLU A 859 34.87 -11.19 48.53
N GLU A 860 33.73 -10.52 48.68
CA GLU A 860 33.32 -9.33 47.91
C GLU A 860 33.76 -8.01 48.57
N GLU A 861 33.54 -6.87 47.87
CA GLU A 861 33.56 -5.47 48.42
C GLU A 861 34.95 -4.91 48.85
N ARG A 862 35.37 -3.63 48.73
CA ARG A 862 34.85 -2.27 48.34
C ARG A 862 36.02 -1.43 47.72
N VAL A 863 35.93 -0.22 47.11
CA VAL A 863 34.92 0.65 46.42
C VAL A 863 35.71 1.82 45.74
N GLY A 864 35.25 2.35 44.59
CA GLY A 864 35.65 3.68 44.05
C GLY A 864 36.75 3.67 42.97
N LEU A 865 36.80 4.58 41.97
CA LEU A 865 35.93 5.72 41.59
C LEU A 865 35.87 5.85 40.03
N PRO A 866 34.91 6.58 39.42
CA PRO A 866 34.60 6.50 37.98
C PRO A 866 35.28 7.56 37.07
N PRO A 867 35.36 7.30 35.74
CA PRO A 867 35.69 8.31 34.72
C PRO A 867 34.46 9.13 34.26
N GLN A 868 34.73 10.24 33.55
CA GLN A 868 33.75 11.26 33.10
C GLN A 868 33.32 11.09 31.62
N PRO A 869 32.17 11.67 31.19
CA PRO A 869 31.72 11.69 29.80
C PRO A 869 32.44 12.73 28.91
N PRO A 870 32.35 12.63 27.57
CA PRO A 870 32.95 13.59 26.64
C PRO A 870 32.18 14.91 26.49
N PRO A 871 32.85 16.01 26.09
CA PRO A 871 32.22 17.32 25.85
C PRO A 871 31.56 17.43 24.46
N PRO A 872 30.67 18.43 24.24
CA PRO A 872 29.77 18.44 23.08
C PRO A 872 30.32 19.14 21.83
N LYS A 873 29.82 18.69 20.67
CA LYS A 873 29.45 19.54 19.53
C LYS A 873 28.40 18.84 18.67
#